data_AF-H6BTV7-F1
#
_entry.id   AF-H6BTV7-F1
#
_cell.length_a   1.000
_cell.length_b   1.000
_cell.length_c   1.000
_cell.angle_alpha   90.00
_cell.angle_beta   90.00
_cell.angle_gamma   90.00
#
_symmetry.space_group_name_H-M   'P 1'
#
loop_
_entity.id
_entity.type
_entity.pdbx_description
1 polymer ?
#
loop_
_entity_poly.entity_id
_entity_poly.type
_entity_poly.pdbx_seq_one_letter_code
_entity_poly.pdbx_strand_id
1 'polypeptide(L)'
;MPVLNPFLRALFQSSVLGTALSAQNYVLLVPTTESLLYGQDRDTHKRFVDQVEDEEFLGSHILRVGPNVTTKDVNVRESRGKAKTYSTVNGRSVILKENVVYTNKGFKQLTQSTLLADLLYYSPGNDMQQWLVYYITKPLTGAFEPLPIKPAVIGETKLLPSVPAASSSEPPTPPKKDIKTFGELLNSFPMIARQMQPGLERLFNEFGKELGRPLPPPPSRSPTIGSMDGTTQVSETDSVKSNGSLKLPFNSAAYFEDEEDLMRRALETAVTAAIDLFQGVDKQQLSYLGATTDLTGPEVERLIERYVAEYVHESLLFPRLCAFYKAQDQELDRRIRQMDCLDVSQVGISIEDGRNGKRELMSRISRGVAAFRKMGVAASPQEMLDILLETQKIVSEPQGISDEEKRAVAMTINADILVSLILLVVIRSSVRHLQARLSYMQRFIYIDDVESGEIGYALSTLEAVLTYLARDAAGLRKASKQNQMLWNAVKAGKIDDVRSIFEESAVITDELVEEPAEIPLSRITTASSHTSESRPIASLSRASSSDGGLSHVFPFQAAQKKSAIPKQKKKVQMAARSMSISSSFSMASRAATIETTLSGLEGDTSVQSLAQTQDTMGNSVLMMAVESQQPQSLRYLLSLSEHYSPNEVLSDMTEDGTTLLSAAVQLANTELVDILLDYAEQNTDEARFRSYLAMTDSRGRSVAHYIFNTPQLIKKLANVLPWRQKDKIGHTPLFAICRTYDHADYSTMVSDALVAAKQAQRDGGPLRIEDHTDHKGNSLLHIVNDAGIMQRILQYCDVDLNAMNDRKFTPLMLASKYGRVDMVRILLGDPRIDLHLREARGLTAVELAKDDEVRNRIDDLTLFAPSNSPDLAGRITSIVRSFFVEDGSSRYILKSGAPNPAVSSTTYTITTSRRALQDFENLAKWLKMDSPASYMPTIAASNFRGPFQLHSRPSRAVLYDAQTHLDRFLKILMNHPTFSTHEMLWEFFLVPDMLQEQMAERAKLKAELVQEKIMDEYEPLTSRVDMNAVDTFVSHSREMVRRLNISTRSVMRKGHLYVQAHADLAEALSLCAAAFATLGPPATTLPKRHVDAFAKVSSLMHTEPASSPLANFASSFGSLHSTIAAVQSALLKPSSLISQINSTNHSLEKNRSLLANNSLPRKGLIMNMNINFPGTEESRLKANKETEKKIAQAEQEVQRLGKELRYTQEVVVGELAGWTTWRETWGREEIKRLARNVVVKEKERLKCMQRALRALKEPSTSRYN
;
A
#
# COMPACT_ATOMS: atom_id res chain seq x y z
N MET A 1 19.54 28.12 26.07
CA MET A 1 18.99 28.01 24.71
C MET A 1 17.60 28.62 24.71
N PRO A 2 17.25 29.49 23.75
CA PRO A 2 15.85 29.83 23.49
C PRO A 2 15.12 28.60 22.92
N VAL A 3 13.81 28.50 23.16
CA VAL A 3 12.94 27.43 22.63
C VAL A 3 12.97 27.43 21.11
N LEU A 4 13.13 26.27 20.46
CA LEU A 4 13.26 26.19 19.00
C LEU A 4 12.00 26.75 18.31
N ASN A 5 10.83 26.24 18.65
CA ASN A 5 9.55 26.64 18.05
C ASN A 5 9.26 28.14 18.32
N PRO A 6 9.11 28.99 17.28
CA PRO A 6 8.88 30.42 17.44
C PRO A 6 7.62 30.76 18.25
N PHE A 7 6.52 30.02 18.03
CA PHE A 7 5.25 30.28 18.71
C PHE A 7 5.36 30.08 20.21
N LEU A 8 5.95 28.97 20.65
CA LEU A 8 6.18 28.72 22.07
C LEU A 8 7.14 29.75 22.68
N ARG A 9 8.15 30.19 21.93
CA ARG A 9 9.09 31.23 22.39
C ARG A 9 8.40 32.56 22.64
N ALA A 10 7.64 33.07 21.67
CA ALA A 10 6.90 34.33 21.78
C ALA A 10 5.80 34.25 22.84
N LEU A 11 5.03 33.15 22.89
CA LEU A 11 3.92 32.97 23.82
C LEU A 11 4.36 33.13 25.29
N PHE A 12 5.46 32.49 25.70
CA PHE A 12 5.98 32.59 27.07
C PHE A 12 6.81 33.85 27.37
N GLN A 13 6.93 34.75 26.39
CA GLN A 13 7.50 36.10 26.55
C GLN A 13 6.42 37.21 26.48
N SER A 14 5.27 36.93 25.87
CA SER A 14 4.16 37.87 25.65
C SER A 14 3.29 38.13 26.88
N SER A 15 2.50 39.21 26.84
CA SER A 15 1.56 39.56 27.93
C SER A 15 0.25 38.75 27.88
N VAL A 16 -0.02 38.06 26.76
CA VAL A 16 -1.25 37.31 26.48
C VAL A 16 -1.60 36.32 27.60
N LEU A 17 -0.60 35.61 28.14
CA LEU A 17 -0.80 34.68 29.26
C LEU A 17 -0.94 35.36 30.63
N GLY A 18 -0.56 36.64 30.77
CA GLY A 18 -0.70 37.40 32.01
C GLY A 18 -2.16 37.68 32.41
N THR A 19 -3.09 37.57 31.47
CA THR A 19 -4.55 37.64 31.71
C THR A 19 -5.21 36.27 31.90
N ALA A 20 -4.43 35.18 31.82
CA ALA A 20 -4.97 33.82 31.89
C ALA A 20 -5.25 33.38 33.34
N LEU A 21 -6.35 32.65 33.52
CA LEU A 21 -6.63 31.85 34.71
C LEU A 21 -5.63 30.67 34.82
N SER A 22 -5.84 29.76 35.79
CA SER A 22 -5.05 28.52 35.91
C SER A 22 -4.79 27.85 34.55
N ALA A 23 -3.53 27.48 34.29
CA ALA A 23 -3.08 26.85 33.04
C ALA A 23 -3.87 25.59 32.67
N GLN A 24 -4.57 24.96 33.63
CA GLN A 24 -5.50 23.86 33.38
C GLN A 24 -6.68 24.26 32.47
N ASN A 25 -7.16 25.51 32.51
CA ASN A 25 -8.33 25.99 31.76
C ASN A 25 -8.03 26.33 30.28
N TYR A 26 -6.82 26.04 29.79
CA TYR A 26 -6.36 26.40 28.45
C TYR A 26 -5.75 25.20 27.73
N VAL A 27 -5.85 25.21 26.40
CA VAL A 27 -5.18 24.26 25.51
C VAL A 27 -4.49 25.04 24.40
N LEU A 28 -3.22 24.73 24.15
CA LEU A 28 -2.41 25.42 23.13
C LEU A 28 -2.47 24.64 21.81
N LEU A 29 -2.86 25.31 20.72
CA LEU A 29 -2.81 24.78 19.35
C LEU A 29 -1.57 25.34 18.65
N VAL A 30 -0.46 24.61 18.71
CA VAL A 30 0.86 25.09 18.30
C VAL A 30 1.14 24.66 16.86
N PRO A 31 1.33 25.59 15.90
CA PRO A 31 1.79 25.23 14.56
C PRO A 31 3.16 24.55 14.61
N THR A 32 3.38 23.54 13.77
CA THR A 32 4.70 22.87 13.70
C THR A 32 5.79 23.88 13.37
N THR A 33 6.99 23.67 13.90
CA THR A 33 8.14 24.57 13.65
C THR A 33 8.45 24.69 12.17
N GLU A 34 8.32 23.58 11.43
CA GLU A 34 8.40 23.52 9.97
C GLU A 34 7.39 24.45 9.29
N SER A 35 6.11 24.41 9.67
CA SER A 35 5.05 25.26 9.09
C SER A 35 5.25 26.75 9.35
N LEU A 36 5.92 27.11 10.45
CA LEU A 36 6.24 28.51 10.75
C LEU A 36 7.47 28.98 9.95
N LEU A 37 8.54 28.19 9.93
CA LEU A 37 9.80 28.53 9.26
C LEU A 37 9.70 28.53 7.72
N TYR A 38 8.94 27.58 7.16
CA TYR A 38 8.78 27.37 5.72
C TYR A 38 7.35 27.67 5.24
N GLY A 39 6.64 28.56 5.93
CA GLY A 39 5.33 29.05 5.52
C GLY A 39 5.30 30.58 5.41
N GLN A 40 4.59 31.07 4.40
CA GLN A 40 4.19 32.47 4.30
C GLN A 40 2.67 32.60 4.22
N ASP A 41 2.19 33.77 4.61
CA ASP A 41 0.79 34.17 4.41
C ASP A 41 0.63 34.71 2.99
N ARG A 42 -0.12 33.98 2.15
CA ARG A 42 -0.30 34.28 0.72
C ARG A 42 -0.79 35.70 0.45
N ASP A 43 -1.58 36.27 1.36
CA ASP A 43 -2.22 37.57 1.14
C ASP A 43 -1.35 38.74 1.59
N THR A 44 -0.37 38.52 2.49
CA THR A 44 0.55 39.57 2.98
C THR A 44 2.01 39.36 2.56
N HIS A 45 2.33 38.18 2.01
CA HIS A 45 3.68 37.68 1.70
C HIS A 45 4.69 37.76 2.87
N LYS A 46 4.21 37.92 4.11
CA LYS A 46 5.04 37.84 5.31
C LYS A 46 5.21 36.39 5.74
N ARG A 47 6.37 36.05 6.32
CA ARG A 47 6.59 34.73 6.92
C ARG A 47 5.82 34.61 8.22
N PHE A 48 5.33 33.40 8.53
CA PHE A 48 4.62 33.19 9.79
C PHE A 48 5.51 33.36 11.03
N VAL A 49 6.83 33.18 10.91
CA VAL A 49 7.79 33.53 11.98
C VAL A 49 7.63 34.98 12.45
N ASP A 50 7.45 35.91 11.52
CA ASP A 50 7.40 37.34 11.82
C ASP A 50 6.01 37.75 12.36
N GLN A 51 4.95 37.04 11.95
CA GLN A 51 3.58 37.24 12.46
C GLN A 51 3.36 36.67 13.88
N VAL A 52 4.24 35.78 14.35
CA VAL A 52 4.10 35.11 15.66
C VAL A 52 4.32 36.07 16.84
N GLU A 53 4.96 37.22 16.62
CA GLU A 53 5.13 38.25 17.65
C GLU A 53 3.82 39.03 17.94
N ASP A 54 2.82 38.98 17.04
CA ASP A 54 1.54 39.66 17.22
C ASP A 54 0.67 38.97 18.29
N GLU A 55 0.25 39.71 19.32
CA GLU A 55 -0.63 39.16 20.37
C GLU A 55 -1.98 38.66 19.84
N GLU A 56 -2.49 39.21 18.73
CA GLU A 56 -3.70 38.71 18.07
C GLU A 56 -3.48 37.34 17.40
N PHE A 57 -2.29 37.09 16.85
CA PHE A 57 -1.89 35.78 16.33
C PHE A 57 -1.82 34.76 17.47
N LEU A 58 -1.10 35.09 18.55
CA LEU A 58 -0.95 34.24 19.73
C LEU A 58 -2.31 33.90 20.36
N GLY A 59 -3.15 34.91 20.62
CA GLY A 59 -4.47 34.74 21.24
C GLY A 59 -5.46 33.90 20.42
N SER A 60 -5.27 33.81 19.10
CA SER A 60 -6.09 32.98 18.19
C SER A 60 -5.79 31.48 18.27
N HIS A 61 -4.63 31.11 18.80
CA HIS A 61 -4.14 29.73 18.87
C HIS A 61 -4.28 29.11 20.27
N ILE A 62 -4.84 29.85 21.23
CA ILE A 62 -5.07 29.39 22.61
C ILE A 62 -6.58 29.19 22.80
N LEU A 63 -6.99 27.94 23.05
CA LEU A 63 -8.37 27.57 23.36
C LEU A 63 -8.66 27.76 24.85
N ARG A 64 -9.80 28.40 25.15
CA ARG A 64 -10.40 28.42 26.49
C ARG A 64 -11.26 27.17 26.66
N VAL A 65 -10.93 26.34 27.64
CA VAL A 65 -11.70 25.15 28.02
C VAL A 65 -12.24 25.39 29.42
N GLY A 66 -13.55 25.38 29.59
CA GLY A 66 -14.16 25.54 30.92
C GLY A 66 -13.72 24.43 31.88
N PRO A 67 -13.73 24.68 33.20
CA PRO A 67 -13.50 23.61 34.18
C PRO A 67 -14.50 22.48 33.92
N ASN A 68 -14.06 21.23 34.10
CA ASN A 68 -14.81 20.01 33.71
C ASN A 68 -16.24 20.00 34.28
N VAL A 69 -17.21 20.59 33.54
CA VAL A 69 -18.62 20.38 33.82
C VAL A 69 -18.90 18.96 33.39
N THR A 70 -19.06 18.09 34.39
CA THR A 70 -19.63 16.76 34.22
C THR A 70 -21.08 16.91 33.78
N THR A 71 -21.28 17.17 32.48
CA THR A 71 -22.58 16.98 31.83
C THR A 71 -22.88 15.50 31.91
N LYS A 72 -23.71 15.12 32.88
CA LYS A 72 -24.34 13.80 32.91
C LYS A 72 -24.99 13.54 31.54
N ASP A 73 -24.97 12.28 31.13
CA ASP A 73 -25.84 11.74 30.07
C ASP A 73 -25.56 12.22 28.63
N VAL A 74 -24.29 12.25 28.21
CA VAL A 74 -23.94 12.20 26.78
C VAL A 74 -22.96 11.08 26.48
N ASN A 75 -23.42 10.08 25.72
CA ASN A 75 -22.64 8.92 25.29
C ASN A 75 -21.41 9.38 24.48
N VAL A 76 -20.18 9.11 24.98
CA VAL A 76 -18.95 9.69 24.40
C VAL A 76 -18.67 9.14 23.00
N ARG A 77 -19.14 7.92 22.72
CA ARG A 77 -19.05 7.27 21.41
C ARG A 77 -19.85 7.98 20.32
N GLU A 78 -21.04 8.50 20.63
CA GLU A 78 -21.85 9.29 19.69
C GLU A 78 -21.36 10.73 19.52
N SER A 79 -20.69 11.29 20.53
CA SER A 79 -20.24 12.68 20.51
C SER A 79 -18.84 12.88 19.94
N ARG A 80 -17.98 11.84 19.87
CA ARG A 80 -16.65 11.91 19.23
C ARG A 80 -16.67 12.35 17.75
N GLY A 81 -17.70 11.98 17.00
CA GLY A 81 -17.89 12.41 15.61
C GLY A 81 -18.69 13.71 15.44
N LYS A 82 -19.31 14.21 16.52
CA LYS A 82 -20.08 15.47 16.51
C LYS A 82 -19.12 16.64 16.67
N ALA A 83 -19.27 17.65 15.81
CA ALA A 83 -18.43 18.84 15.84
C ALA A 83 -18.72 19.68 17.09
N LYS A 84 -17.67 20.10 17.83
CA LYS A 84 -17.80 20.90 19.05
C LYS A 84 -17.05 22.22 18.91
N THR A 85 -17.73 23.32 19.23
CA THR A 85 -17.17 24.68 19.18
C THR A 85 -16.48 25.03 20.49
N TYR A 86 -15.31 25.66 20.39
CA TYR A 86 -14.52 26.20 21.49
C TYR A 86 -14.21 27.67 21.20
N SER A 87 -14.06 28.48 22.24
CA SER A 87 -13.67 29.89 22.12
C SER A 87 -12.18 30.06 22.37
N THR A 88 -11.53 30.93 21.61
CA THR A 88 -10.11 31.28 21.81
C THR A 88 -9.93 32.34 22.90
N VAL A 89 -8.68 32.66 23.27
CA VAL A 89 -8.39 33.72 24.24
C VAL A 89 -8.82 35.10 23.76
N ASN A 90 -8.73 35.37 22.46
CA ASN A 90 -9.24 36.60 21.84
C ASN A 90 -10.73 36.53 21.40
N GLY A 91 -11.50 35.55 21.91
CA GLY A 91 -12.96 35.49 21.71
C GLY A 91 -13.44 35.01 20.34
N ARG A 92 -12.54 34.55 19.47
CA ARG A 92 -12.88 33.91 18.19
C ARG A 92 -13.39 32.48 18.43
N SER A 93 -14.13 31.93 17.48
CA SER A 93 -14.69 30.58 17.56
C SER A 93 -13.91 29.59 16.68
N VAL A 94 -13.62 28.41 17.22
CA VAL A 94 -12.97 27.29 16.53
C VAL A 94 -13.83 26.04 16.69
N ILE A 95 -14.14 25.36 15.59
CA ILE A 95 -14.86 24.09 15.58
C ILE A 95 -13.85 22.95 15.49
N LEU A 96 -13.94 21.98 16.41
CA LEU A 96 -13.19 20.72 16.34
C LEU A 96 -14.12 19.59 15.95
N LYS A 97 -13.75 18.83 14.91
CA LYS A 97 -14.41 17.59 14.49
C LYS A 97 -13.33 16.54 14.22
N GLU A 98 -13.44 15.38 14.89
CA GLU A 98 -12.44 14.31 14.81
C GLU A 98 -11.01 14.85 15.08
N ASN A 99 -10.11 14.76 14.10
CA ASN A 99 -8.74 15.26 14.14
C ASN A 99 -8.55 16.63 13.45
N VAL A 100 -9.62 17.29 12.98
CA VAL A 100 -9.54 18.52 12.21
C VAL A 100 -10.08 19.72 13.01
N VAL A 101 -9.30 20.80 12.96
CA VAL A 101 -9.56 22.13 13.51
C VAL A 101 -10.05 23.03 12.39
N TYR A 102 -11.26 23.55 12.50
CA TYR A 102 -11.84 24.52 11.57
C TYR A 102 -12.00 25.87 12.28
N THR A 103 -11.44 26.94 11.73
CA THR A 103 -11.75 28.28 12.21
C THR A 103 -13.19 28.65 11.85
N ASN A 104 -13.84 29.49 12.66
CA ASN A 104 -15.21 29.94 12.46
C ASN A 104 -15.30 31.46 12.74
N LYS A 105 -16.41 31.94 13.32
CA LYS A 105 -16.68 33.35 13.66
C LYS A 105 -15.47 34.03 14.31
N GLY A 106 -15.11 35.21 13.80
CA GLY A 106 -14.01 36.04 14.31
C GLY A 106 -12.67 35.86 13.60
N PHE A 107 -12.53 34.88 12.69
CA PHE A 107 -11.39 34.79 11.79
C PHE A 107 -11.68 35.50 10.46
N LYS A 108 -10.68 36.19 9.88
CA LYS A 108 -10.80 36.89 8.58
C LYS A 108 -11.01 35.91 7.42
N GLN A 109 -10.51 34.68 7.54
CA GLN A 109 -10.64 33.60 6.58
C GLN A 109 -10.91 32.29 7.30
N LEU A 110 -11.61 31.38 6.61
CA LEU A 110 -11.91 30.05 7.13
C LEU A 110 -10.81 29.06 6.72
N THR A 111 -9.90 28.77 7.64
CA THR A 111 -8.86 27.76 7.50
C THR A 111 -9.27 26.44 8.16
N GLN A 112 -8.68 25.33 7.68
CA GLN A 112 -8.74 24.02 8.31
C GLN A 112 -7.32 23.51 8.56
N SER A 113 -7.05 22.98 9.76
CA SER A 113 -5.74 22.48 10.19
C SER A 113 -5.92 21.14 10.91
N THR A 114 -4.96 20.22 10.83
CA THR A 114 -5.10 18.88 11.43
C THR A 114 -4.25 18.75 12.69
N LEU A 115 -4.81 18.16 13.74
CA LEU A 115 -4.09 17.81 14.96
C LEU A 115 -3.11 16.66 14.70
N LEU A 116 -1.85 16.81 15.10
CA LEU A 116 -0.76 15.85 14.83
C LEU A 116 -0.40 15.01 16.05
N ALA A 117 0.13 15.64 17.11
CA ALA A 117 0.61 15.00 18.33
C ALA A 117 0.26 15.85 19.56
N ASP A 118 0.18 15.21 20.72
CA ASP A 118 -0.14 15.84 22.00
C ASP A 118 1.03 15.74 22.98
N LEU A 119 1.35 16.84 23.66
CA LEU A 119 2.51 16.97 24.57
C LEU A 119 2.14 17.77 25.82
N LEU A 120 2.76 17.41 26.95
CA LEU A 120 2.77 18.23 28.16
C LEU A 120 4.04 19.09 28.18
N TYR A 121 3.85 20.38 28.00
CA TYR A 121 4.91 21.38 27.97
C TYR A 121 5.04 22.05 29.35
N TYR A 122 6.27 22.25 29.83
CA TYR A 122 6.53 22.92 31.11
C TYR A 122 7.07 24.33 30.86
N SER A 123 6.43 25.34 31.46
CA SER A 123 6.89 26.72 31.32
C SER A 123 8.34 26.89 31.81
N PRO A 124 9.21 27.60 31.07
CA PRO A 124 10.58 27.90 31.49
C PRO A 124 10.67 28.92 32.65
N GLY A 125 9.54 29.49 33.09
CA GLY A 125 9.46 30.50 34.14
C GLY A 125 9.73 29.99 35.56
N ASN A 126 9.58 30.89 36.54
CA ASN A 126 9.82 30.59 37.96
C ASN A 126 8.72 29.67 38.56
N ASP A 127 7.51 29.79 38.04
CA ASP A 127 6.39 28.89 38.30
C ASP A 127 6.23 27.90 37.15
N MET A 128 6.54 26.63 37.45
CA MET A 128 6.52 25.52 36.51
C MET A 128 5.09 25.04 36.23
N GLN A 129 4.32 25.85 35.52
CA GLN A 129 3.00 25.47 35.06
C GLN A 129 3.09 24.47 33.91
N GLN A 130 2.24 23.44 33.95
CA GLN A 130 2.11 22.40 32.92
C GLN A 130 1.02 22.82 31.90
N TRP A 131 1.38 22.91 30.64
CA TRP A 131 0.52 23.30 29.53
C TRP A 131 0.28 22.13 28.59
N LEU A 132 -0.97 21.91 28.17
CA LEU A 132 -1.28 20.90 27.15
C LEU A 132 -1.17 21.53 25.77
N VAL A 133 -0.22 21.01 24.99
CA VAL A 133 0.05 21.39 23.61
C VAL A 133 -0.50 20.31 22.67
N TYR A 134 -1.27 20.73 21.68
CA TYR A 134 -1.49 19.96 20.47
C TYR A 134 -0.77 20.63 19.31
N TYR A 135 0.06 19.87 18.61
CA TYR A 135 0.65 20.35 17.37
C TYR A 135 -0.37 20.33 16.23
N ILE A 136 -0.44 21.40 15.45
CA ILE A 136 -1.30 21.53 14.26
C ILE A 136 -0.46 21.70 13.00
N THR A 137 -0.93 21.18 11.86
CA THR A 137 -0.17 21.16 10.59
C THR A 137 0.18 22.54 10.03
N LYS A 138 -0.66 23.53 10.29
CA LYS A 138 -0.49 24.92 9.81
C LYS A 138 -1.23 25.91 10.73
N PRO A 139 -0.81 27.20 10.76
CA PRO A 139 -1.48 28.23 11.54
C PRO A 139 -2.96 28.38 11.18
N LEU A 140 -3.74 28.86 12.15
CA LEU A 140 -5.19 29.11 12.03
C LEU A 140 -5.48 30.48 11.38
N THR A 141 -4.53 31.40 11.44
CA THR A 141 -4.62 32.77 10.89
C THR A 141 -3.72 32.93 9.68
N GLY A 142 -4.21 33.63 8.65
CA GLY A 142 -3.53 33.83 7.37
C GLY A 142 -3.81 32.69 6.37
N ALA A 143 -3.55 32.97 5.09
CA ALA A 143 -3.68 32.02 4.00
C ALA A 143 -2.36 31.25 3.87
N PHE A 144 -2.24 30.09 4.53
CA PHE A 144 -1.00 29.31 4.52
C PHE A 144 -0.57 28.89 3.10
N GLU A 145 0.59 29.40 2.67
CA GLU A 145 1.32 29.01 1.48
C GLU A 145 2.66 28.38 1.89
N PRO A 146 2.95 27.12 1.50
CA PRO A 146 4.23 26.50 1.79
C PRO A 146 5.34 27.08 0.90
N LEU A 147 6.44 27.51 1.51
CA LEU A 147 7.67 27.92 0.85
C LEU A 147 8.62 26.71 0.79
N PRO A 148 8.68 25.95 -0.32
CA PRO A 148 9.64 24.86 -0.43
C PRO A 148 11.07 25.40 -0.34
N ILE A 149 11.93 24.67 0.37
CA ILE A 149 13.37 24.97 0.45
C ILE A 149 13.92 24.89 -0.98
N LYS A 150 14.40 26.02 -1.51
CA LYS A 150 14.99 26.10 -2.86
C LYS A 150 16.21 25.16 -2.93
N PRO A 151 16.28 24.20 -3.87
CA PRO A 151 17.41 23.31 -3.99
C PRO A 151 18.72 24.08 -4.20
N ALA A 152 19.71 23.79 -3.36
CA ALA A 152 21.04 24.40 -3.45
C ALA A 152 21.85 23.70 -4.57
N VAL A 153 21.64 24.13 -5.82
CA VAL A 153 22.41 23.67 -6.97
C VAL A 153 23.78 24.36 -6.98
N ILE A 154 24.86 23.59 -6.92
CA ILE A 154 26.24 24.08 -7.01
C ILE A 154 26.75 23.84 -8.43
N GLY A 155 26.91 24.93 -9.20
CA GLY A 155 27.43 24.92 -10.57
C GLY A 155 26.38 25.16 -11.65
N GLU A 156 26.81 25.71 -12.80
CA GLU A 156 25.96 26.00 -13.96
C GLU A 156 25.53 24.72 -14.70
N THR A 157 24.58 23.98 -14.13
CA THR A 157 23.85 22.96 -14.89
C THR A 157 22.56 23.60 -15.40
N LYS A 158 22.54 23.98 -16.69
CA LYS A 158 21.31 24.42 -17.36
C LYS A 158 20.31 23.25 -17.35
N LEU A 159 19.39 23.27 -16.38
CA LEU A 159 18.18 22.46 -16.45
C LEU A 159 17.41 22.91 -17.69
N LEU A 160 17.19 22.00 -18.63
CA LEU A 160 16.19 22.20 -19.68
C LEU A 160 14.86 22.50 -18.99
N PRO A 161 14.20 23.64 -19.28
CA PRO A 161 12.96 23.96 -18.61
C PRO A 161 11.90 22.93 -18.99
N SER A 162 11.37 22.24 -17.98
CA SER A 162 10.13 21.47 -18.13
C SER A 162 9.06 22.41 -18.70
N VAL A 163 8.49 22.04 -19.86
CA VAL A 163 7.51 22.86 -20.58
C VAL A 163 6.41 23.30 -19.61
N PRO A 164 6.25 24.61 -19.35
CA PRO A 164 5.13 25.07 -18.55
C PRO A 164 3.84 24.83 -19.34
N ALA A 165 2.88 24.13 -18.73
CA ALA A 165 1.54 23.99 -19.30
C ALA A 165 0.99 25.40 -19.59
N ALA A 166 0.66 25.67 -20.85
CA ALA A 166 0.26 26.99 -21.28
C ALA A 166 -1.06 27.41 -20.61
N SER A 167 -0.98 28.37 -19.69
CA SER A 167 -2.15 29.04 -19.13
C SER A 167 -2.71 30.02 -20.16
N SER A 168 -3.59 29.55 -21.04
CA SER A 168 -4.35 30.39 -21.96
C SER A 168 -5.28 31.32 -21.20
N SER A 169 -4.97 32.62 -21.19
CA SER A 169 -5.78 33.66 -20.57
C SER A 169 -6.89 34.13 -21.52
N GLU A 170 -7.93 33.32 -21.70
CA GLU A 170 -9.19 33.73 -22.31
C GLU A 170 -10.37 33.36 -21.39
N PRO A 171 -11.46 34.13 -21.39
CA PRO A 171 -12.63 33.83 -20.56
C PRO A 171 -13.26 32.50 -20.99
N PRO A 172 -13.78 31.69 -20.05
CA PRO A 172 -14.30 30.37 -20.38
C PRO A 172 -15.60 30.48 -21.17
N THR A 173 -15.52 30.35 -22.49
CA THR A 173 -16.63 29.81 -23.27
C THR A 173 -16.87 28.37 -22.81
N PRO A 174 -18.14 27.91 -22.74
CA PRO A 174 -18.40 26.53 -22.37
C PRO A 174 -17.70 25.59 -23.38
N PRO A 175 -17.02 24.52 -22.94
CA PRO A 175 -16.38 23.60 -23.87
C PRO A 175 -17.46 23.02 -24.80
N LYS A 176 -17.22 23.14 -26.10
CA LYS A 176 -18.07 22.52 -27.13
C LYS A 176 -18.14 21.01 -26.85
N LYS A 177 -19.30 20.42 -27.07
CA LYS A 177 -19.49 18.98 -26.83
C LYS A 177 -18.87 18.22 -28.01
N ASP A 178 -17.81 17.46 -27.73
CA ASP A 178 -17.31 16.40 -28.61
C ASP A 178 -18.34 15.26 -28.60
N ILE A 179 -18.90 14.92 -29.77
CA ILE A 179 -19.97 13.92 -29.94
C ILE A 179 -19.50 12.95 -31.02
N LYS A 180 -19.40 11.66 -30.68
CA LYS A 180 -18.77 10.66 -31.55
C LYS A 180 -19.74 9.66 -32.16
N THR A 181 -20.97 9.63 -31.67
CA THR A 181 -22.02 8.75 -32.17
C THR A 181 -23.33 9.52 -32.38
N PHE A 182 -24.15 9.10 -33.35
CA PHE A 182 -25.46 9.70 -33.54
C PHE A 182 -26.40 9.43 -32.35
N GLY A 183 -26.24 8.30 -31.66
CA GLY A 183 -26.96 8.02 -30.41
C GLY A 183 -26.68 9.05 -29.31
N GLU A 184 -25.44 9.50 -29.14
CA GLU A 184 -25.09 10.61 -28.24
C GLU A 184 -25.66 11.95 -28.71
N LEU A 185 -25.73 12.18 -30.03
CA LEU A 185 -26.38 13.37 -30.61
C LEU A 185 -27.88 13.40 -30.26
N LEU A 186 -28.61 12.31 -30.51
CA LEU A 186 -30.04 12.21 -30.18
C LEU A 186 -30.31 12.36 -28.68
N ASN A 187 -29.47 11.77 -27.82
CA ASN A 187 -29.58 11.89 -26.37
C ASN A 187 -29.25 13.30 -25.85
N SER A 188 -28.30 14.00 -26.48
CA SER A 188 -27.91 15.36 -26.08
C SER A 188 -28.80 16.47 -26.64
N PHE A 189 -29.57 16.19 -27.71
CA PHE A 189 -30.56 17.08 -28.31
C PHE A 189 -31.96 16.44 -28.41
N PRO A 190 -32.70 16.31 -27.29
CA PRO A 190 -33.98 15.58 -27.25
C PRO A 190 -35.08 16.11 -28.18
N MET A 191 -35.02 17.39 -28.59
CA MET A 191 -35.96 17.96 -29.57
C MET A 191 -35.72 17.43 -30.99
N ILE A 192 -34.46 17.20 -31.36
CA ILE A 192 -34.08 16.58 -32.65
C ILE A 192 -34.53 15.12 -32.64
N ALA A 193 -34.22 14.39 -31.56
CA ALA A 193 -34.69 13.02 -31.37
C ALA A 193 -36.22 12.90 -31.46
N ARG A 194 -36.99 13.76 -30.77
CA ARG A 194 -38.46 13.71 -30.83
C ARG A 194 -39.03 13.95 -32.23
N GLN A 195 -38.34 14.70 -33.10
CA GLN A 195 -38.75 14.92 -34.48
C GLN A 195 -38.37 13.73 -35.39
N MET A 196 -37.19 13.14 -35.20
CA MET A 196 -36.70 12.06 -36.06
C MET A 196 -37.16 10.66 -35.67
N GLN A 197 -37.28 10.34 -34.37
CA GLN A 197 -37.53 8.97 -33.89
C GLN A 197 -38.74 8.29 -34.58
N PRO A 198 -39.92 8.94 -34.74
CA PRO A 198 -41.06 8.30 -35.39
C PRO A 198 -40.87 8.07 -36.91
N GLY A 199 -39.95 8.82 -37.53
CA GLY A 199 -39.54 8.62 -38.93
C GLY A 199 -38.56 7.45 -39.05
N LEU A 200 -37.52 7.44 -38.22
CA LEU A 200 -36.52 6.36 -38.15
C LEU A 200 -37.18 5.01 -37.81
N GLU A 201 -38.10 4.97 -36.84
CA GLU A 201 -38.85 3.75 -36.51
C GLU A 201 -39.69 3.23 -37.68
N ARG A 202 -40.31 4.10 -38.50
CA ARG A 202 -41.02 3.67 -39.71
C ARG A 202 -40.06 3.14 -40.76
N LEU A 203 -38.97 3.86 -41.00
CA LEU A 203 -37.92 3.51 -41.94
C LEU A 203 -37.32 2.13 -41.62
N PHE A 204 -36.97 1.86 -40.36
CA PHE A 204 -36.49 0.53 -39.95
C PHE A 204 -37.58 -0.57 -40.07
N ASN A 205 -38.86 -0.24 -39.82
CA ASN A 205 -39.96 -1.18 -40.03
C ASN A 205 -40.29 -1.42 -41.51
N GLU A 206 -40.01 -0.48 -42.40
CA GLU A 206 -40.19 -0.61 -43.86
C GLU A 206 -39.03 -1.40 -44.46
N PHE A 207 -37.78 -1.04 -44.13
CA PHE A 207 -36.58 -1.82 -44.42
C PHE A 207 -36.71 -3.28 -43.96
N GLY A 208 -37.20 -3.49 -42.72
CA GLY A 208 -37.48 -4.81 -42.17
C GLY A 208 -38.60 -5.58 -42.88
N LYS A 209 -39.52 -4.92 -43.61
CA LYS A 209 -40.56 -5.57 -44.43
C LYS A 209 -40.09 -5.91 -45.84
N GLU A 210 -39.25 -5.07 -46.44
CA GLU A 210 -38.65 -5.35 -47.76
C GLU A 210 -37.74 -6.57 -47.67
N LEU A 211 -36.91 -6.66 -46.62
CA LEU A 211 -35.98 -7.77 -46.43
C LEU A 211 -36.60 -8.94 -45.64
N GLY A 212 -37.60 -8.72 -44.80
CA GLY A 212 -38.15 -9.70 -43.85
C GLY A 212 -38.95 -10.87 -44.42
N ARG A 213 -39.01 -11.07 -45.74
CA ARG A 213 -39.54 -12.33 -46.30
C ARG A 213 -38.56 -13.47 -45.99
N PRO A 214 -39.00 -14.59 -45.39
CA PRO A 214 -38.13 -15.74 -45.19
C PRO A 214 -37.75 -16.35 -46.55
N LEU A 215 -36.49 -16.79 -46.66
CA LEU A 215 -36.02 -17.55 -47.81
C LEU A 215 -36.89 -18.80 -48.00
N PRO A 216 -37.20 -19.22 -49.25
CA PRO A 216 -37.60 -20.60 -49.48
C PRO A 216 -36.46 -21.52 -48.98
N PRO A 217 -36.76 -22.70 -48.44
CA PRO A 217 -35.71 -23.62 -48.01
C PRO A 217 -34.80 -23.96 -49.21
N PRO A 218 -33.48 -24.13 -49.01
CA PRO A 218 -32.62 -24.64 -50.05
C PRO A 218 -33.16 -25.99 -50.53
N PRO A 219 -32.96 -26.38 -51.80
CA PRO A 219 -33.48 -27.63 -52.37
C PRO A 219 -32.89 -28.83 -51.65
N SER A 220 -33.55 -29.22 -50.56
CA SER A 220 -33.31 -30.45 -49.84
C SER A 220 -33.80 -31.58 -50.73
N ARG A 221 -32.97 -32.60 -50.91
CA ARG A 221 -33.34 -33.82 -51.63
C ARG A 221 -34.71 -34.30 -51.16
N SER A 222 -35.52 -34.72 -52.13
CA SER A 222 -36.79 -35.41 -51.99
C SER A 222 -36.91 -36.27 -50.72
N PRO A 223 -37.92 -36.07 -49.86
CA PRO A 223 -38.29 -37.05 -48.85
C PRO A 223 -39.04 -38.22 -49.50
N THR A 224 -38.63 -39.43 -49.12
CA THR A 224 -39.25 -40.71 -49.44
C THR A 224 -40.72 -40.80 -49.02
N ILE A 225 -41.55 -41.56 -49.75
CA ILE A 225 -42.76 -42.17 -49.19
C ILE A 225 -42.69 -43.69 -49.33
N GLY A 226 -42.58 -44.33 -48.17
CA GLY A 226 -43.20 -45.62 -47.90
C GLY A 226 -43.92 -45.52 -46.56
N SER A 227 -45.22 -45.24 -46.56
CA SER A 227 -46.11 -45.44 -45.41
C SER A 227 -47.57 -45.57 -45.89
N MET A 228 -48.30 -46.46 -45.21
CA MET A 228 -49.63 -46.99 -45.50
C MET A 228 -50.76 -46.05 -45.98
N ASP A 229 -51.62 -46.66 -46.80
CA ASP A 229 -53.09 -46.60 -46.87
C ASP A 229 -53.87 -45.27 -47.02
N GLY A 230 -54.88 -45.32 -47.90
CA GLY A 230 -55.99 -44.37 -47.90
C GLY A 230 -56.46 -43.90 -49.27
N THR A 231 -57.23 -44.75 -49.98
CA THR A 231 -58.31 -44.41 -50.92
C THR A 231 -58.87 -42.96 -50.85
N THR A 232 -59.27 -42.26 -51.92
CA THR A 232 -59.87 -42.72 -53.21
C THR A 232 -59.98 -41.55 -54.21
N GLN A 233 -59.81 -41.82 -55.52
CA GLN A 233 -60.56 -41.25 -56.68
C GLN A 233 -60.60 -39.70 -56.91
N VAL A 234 -60.81 -39.12 -58.11
CA VAL A 234 -60.97 -39.57 -59.52
C VAL A 234 -60.76 -38.35 -60.45
N SER A 235 -60.26 -38.54 -61.69
CA SER A 235 -60.45 -37.75 -62.95
C SER A 235 -60.41 -36.18 -62.96
N GLU A 236 -60.17 -35.45 -64.06
CA GLU A 236 -59.95 -35.79 -65.49
C GLU A 236 -59.19 -34.64 -66.22
N THR A 237 -58.75 -34.95 -67.44
CA THR A 237 -58.56 -34.12 -68.67
C THR A 237 -59.02 -32.63 -68.66
N ASP A 238 -58.50 -31.69 -69.47
CA ASP A 238 -58.00 -31.76 -70.86
C ASP A 238 -57.23 -30.44 -71.21
N SER A 239 -56.15 -30.41 -72.02
CA SER A 239 -56.10 -30.18 -73.50
C SER A 239 -56.52 -28.77 -74.00
N VAL A 240 -56.05 -28.19 -75.14
CA VAL A 240 -54.91 -28.46 -76.06
C VAL A 240 -54.63 -27.21 -76.96
N LYS A 241 -53.35 -26.91 -77.25
CA LYS A 241 -52.72 -26.22 -78.44
C LYS A 241 -53.43 -25.01 -79.12
N SER A 242 -52.69 -23.96 -79.51
CA SER A 242 -51.98 -23.95 -80.82
C SER A 242 -51.02 -22.76 -81.05
N ASN A 243 -50.12 -22.95 -82.04
CA ASN A 243 -48.92 -22.17 -82.35
C ASN A 243 -49.12 -20.71 -82.82
N GLY A 244 -48.09 -19.88 -82.58
CA GLY A 244 -47.78 -18.67 -83.34
C GLY A 244 -46.38 -18.14 -83.02
N SER A 245 -45.45 -18.12 -83.98
CA SER A 245 -44.03 -17.77 -83.75
C SER A 245 -43.73 -16.28 -83.94
N LEU A 246 -42.84 -15.70 -83.13
CA LEU A 246 -41.55 -15.12 -83.59
C LEU A 246 -40.74 -14.41 -82.49
N LYS A 247 -39.39 -14.51 -82.63
CA LYS A 247 -38.28 -13.83 -81.92
C LYS A 247 -37.74 -14.43 -80.60
N LEU A 248 -36.40 -14.39 -80.57
CA LEU A 248 -35.38 -14.91 -79.64
C LEU A 248 -34.88 -13.78 -78.72
N PRO A 249 -33.78 -13.96 -77.94
CA PRO A 249 -33.41 -14.99 -76.96
C PRO A 249 -33.10 -14.36 -75.56
N PHE A 250 -32.70 -15.14 -74.55
CA PHE A 250 -31.48 -14.92 -73.71
C PHE A 250 -31.40 -15.95 -72.55
N ASN A 251 -30.21 -16.51 -72.32
CA ASN A 251 -29.84 -17.34 -71.17
C ASN A 251 -28.47 -16.85 -70.67
N SER A 252 -28.38 -16.33 -69.44
CA SER A 252 -27.11 -15.90 -68.81
C SER A 252 -27.28 -15.71 -67.29
N ALA A 253 -26.15 -15.65 -66.57
CA ALA A 253 -26.02 -15.87 -65.11
C ALA A 253 -26.57 -14.77 -64.16
N ALA A 254 -27.51 -13.94 -64.60
CA ALA A 254 -27.92 -12.71 -63.89
C ALA A 254 -28.75 -12.92 -62.59
N TYR A 255 -29.16 -14.15 -62.25
CA TYR A 255 -30.09 -14.42 -61.12
C TYR A 255 -29.44 -14.52 -59.73
N PHE A 256 -28.11 -14.37 -59.61
CA PHE A 256 -27.40 -14.44 -58.32
C PHE A 256 -26.80 -13.10 -57.85
N GLU A 257 -26.72 -12.10 -58.72
CA GLU A 257 -26.24 -10.75 -58.37
C GLU A 257 -27.33 -9.92 -57.66
N ASP A 258 -28.62 -10.26 -57.89
CA ASP A 258 -29.76 -9.47 -57.42
C ASP A 258 -29.88 -9.34 -55.89
N GLU A 259 -29.50 -10.34 -55.06
CA GLU A 259 -29.73 -10.26 -53.60
C GLU A 259 -28.75 -9.34 -52.85
N GLU A 260 -27.46 -9.33 -53.21
CA GLU A 260 -26.47 -8.44 -52.57
C GLU A 260 -26.69 -6.99 -53.01
N ASP A 261 -26.95 -6.78 -54.31
CA ASP A 261 -27.32 -5.48 -54.88
C ASP A 261 -28.64 -4.95 -54.31
N LEU A 262 -29.64 -5.81 -54.06
CA LEU A 262 -30.89 -5.43 -53.41
C LEU A 262 -30.65 -4.99 -51.95
N MET A 263 -29.84 -5.73 -51.19
CA MET A 263 -29.46 -5.34 -49.82
C MET A 263 -28.70 -4.01 -49.79
N ARG A 264 -27.80 -3.78 -50.74
CA ARG A 264 -27.08 -2.52 -50.92
C ARG A 264 -28.04 -1.38 -51.23
N ARG A 265 -28.84 -1.47 -52.30
CA ARG A 265 -29.79 -0.42 -52.73
C ARG A 265 -30.82 -0.10 -51.65
N ALA A 266 -31.29 -1.10 -50.90
CA ALA A 266 -32.19 -0.90 -49.77
C ALA A 266 -31.53 -0.12 -48.62
N LEU A 267 -30.26 -0.41 -48.30
CA LEU A 267 -29.52 0.32 -47.26
C LEU A 267 -29.18 1.74 -47.71
N GLU A 268 -28.76 1.93 -48.96
CA GLU A 268 -28.52 3.24 -49.57
C GLU A 268 -29.79 4.11 -49.50
N THR A 269 -30.94 3.56 -49.89
CA THR A 269 -32.25 4.23 -49.80
C THR A 269 -32.62 4.57 -48.35
N ALA A 270 -32.34 3.67 -47.40
CA ALA A 270 -32.58 3.90 -45.98
C ALA A 270 -31.67 4.98 -45.38
N VAL A 271 -30.39 5.05 -45.77
CA VAL A 271 -29.48 6.12 -45.35
C VAL A 271 -29.91 7.46 -45.95
N THR A 272 -30.23 7.52 -47.25
CA THR A 272 -30.74 8.75 -47.89
C THR A 272 -32.02 9.25 -47.20
N ALA A 273 -32.99 8.36 -46.96
CA ALA A 273 -34.23 8.73 -46.25
C ALA A 273 -33.99 9.18 -44.80
N ALA A 274 -32.97 8.64 -44.10
CA ALA A 274 -32.59 9.10 -42.77
C ALA A 274 -31.92 10.48 -42.78
N ILE A 275 -31.13 10.78 -43.82
CA ILE A 275 -30.55 12.11 -44.06
C ILE A 275 -31.65 13.12 -44.40
N ASP A 276 -32.61 12.78 -45.27
CA ASP A 276 -33.76 13.63 -45.59
C ASP A 276 -34.61 13.94 -44.34
N LEU A 277 -34.81 12.95 -43.46
CA LEU A 277 -35.46 13.14 -42.17
C LEU A 277 -34.69 14.11 -41.24
N PHE A 278 -33.35 14.10 -41.29
CA PHE A 278 -32.52 15.07 -40.55
C PHE A 278 -32.60 16.48 -41.15
N GLN A 279 -32.60 16.60 -42.49
CA GLN A 279 -32.78 17.88 -43.19
C GLN A 279 -34.17 18.49 -42.95
N GLY A 280 -35.18 17.66 -42.65
CA GLY A 280 -36.52 18.09 -42.25
C GLY A 280 -36.67 18.62 -40.81
N VAL A 281 -35.61 18.55 -39.98
CA VAL A 281 -35.61 19.05 -38.60
C VAL A 281 -35.69 20.59 -38.56
N ASP A 282 -36.34 21.14 -37.53
CA ASP A 282 -36.47 22.59 -37.35
C ASP A 282 -35.10 23.31 -37.40
N LYS A 283 -34.99 24.31 -38.29
CA LYS A 283 -33.79 25.13 -38.52
C LYS A 283 -33.27 25.79 -37.25
N GLN A 284 -34.12 26.10 -36.28
CA GLN A 284 -33.68 26.64 -34.99
C GLN A 284 -32.88 25.61 -34.16
N GLN A 285 -33.23 24.32 -34.23
CA GLN A 285 -32.51 23.25 -33.54
C GLN A 285 -31.20 22.91 -34.24
N LEU A 286 -31.18 22.89 -35.57
CA LEU A 286 -29.95 22.70 -36.36
C LEU A 286 -28.94 23.84 -36.13
N SER A 287 -29.41 25.09 -36.03
CA SER A 287 -28.58 26.25 -35.65
C SER A 287 -28.01 26.11 -34.22
N TYR A 288 -28.79 25.55 -33.28
CA TYR A 288 -28.33 25.30 -31.92
C TYR A 288 -27.28 24.19 -31.83
N LEU A 289 -27.43 23.12 -32.63
CA LEU A 289 -26.42 22.05 -32.79
C LEU A 289 -25.09 22.61 -33.32
N GLY A 290 -25.13 23.38 -34.41
CA GLY A 290 -23.93 24.01 -35.00
C GLY A 290 -23.29 25.10 -34.13
N ALA A 291 -24.02 25.66 -33.16
CA ALA A 291 -23.47 26.62 -32.19
C ALA A 291 -22.83 25.96 -30.95
N THR A 292 -23.07 24.66 -30.71
CA THR A 292 -22.67 23.96 -29.48
C THR A 292 -21.76 22.75 -29.68
N THR A 293 -21.53 22.36 -30.94
CA THR A 293 -20.65 21.26 -31.38
C THR A 293 -19.76 21.74 -32.52
N ASP A 294 -18.69 21.00 -32.83
CA ASP A 294 -17.83 21.26 -34.00
C ASP A 294 -18.21 20.42 -35.24
N LEU A 295 -19.34 19.71 -35.19
CA LEU A 295 -19.79 18.80 -36.25
C LEU A 295 -20.18 19.54 -37.54
N THR A 296 -19.56 19.15 -38.65
CA THR A 296 -19.90 19.60 -40.01
C THR A 296 -20.99 18.72 -40.63
N GLY A 297 -21.66 19.22 -41.69
CA GLY A 297 -22.71 18.46 -42.40
C GLY A 297 -22.29 17.04 -42.80
N PRO A 298 -21.16 16.86 -43.51
CA PRO A 298 -20.66 15.53 -43.89
C PRO A 298 -20.22 14.64 -42.71
N GLU A 299 -19.94 15.20 -41.53
CA GLU A 299 -19.70 14.41 -40.31
C GLU A 299 -21.02 13.91 -39.73
N VAL A 300 -22.06 14.74 -39.72
CA VAL A 300 -23.40 14.31 -39.29
C VAL A 300 -23.99 13.26 -40.24
N GLU A 301 -23.78 13.39 -41.54
CA GLU A 301 -24.20 12.38 -42.52
C GLU A 301 -23.49 11.03 -42.28
N ARG A 302 -22.18 11.03 -42.02
CA ARG A 302 -21.43 9.82 -41.62
C ARG A 302 -21.93 9.22 -40.30
N LEU A 303 -22.28 10.04 -39.31
CA LEU A 303 -22.88 9.58 -38.06
C LEU A 303 -24.25 8.93 -38.30
N ILE A 304 -25.08 9.46 -39.21
CA ILE A 304 -26.38 8.89 -39.60
C ILE A 304 -26.20 7.56 -40.32
N GLU A 305 -25.30 7.48 -41.31
CA GLU A 305 -24.99 6.24 -42.04
C GLU A 305 -24.55 5.13 -41.09
N ARG A 306 -23.57 5.42 -40.21
CA ARG A 306 -23.09 4.50 -39.18
C ARG A 306 -24.23 4.03 -38.27
N TYR A 307 -25.09 4.94 -37.81
CA TYR A 307 -26.22 4.58 -36.93
C TYR A 307 -27.27 3.70 -37.62
N VAL A 308 -27.59 3.95 -38.89
CA VAL A 308 -28.48 3.10 -39.68
C VAL A 308 -27.85 1.72 -39.91
N ALA A 309 -26.55 1.66 -40.19
CA ALA A 309 -25.81 0.41 -40.33
C ALA A 309 -25.79 -0.40 -39.01
N GLU A 310 -25.43 0.23 -37.88
CA GLU A 310 -25.39 -0.37 -36.54
C GLU A 310 -26.75 -0.99 -36.14
N TYR A 311 -27.86 -0.28 -36.37
CA TYR A 311 -29.20 -0.76 -36.01
C TYR A 311 -29.65 -2.01 -36.82
N VAL A 312 -29.18 -2.12 -38.06
CA VAL A 312 -29.61 -3.15 -39.02
C VAL A 312 -28.66 -4.35 -39.06
N HIS A 313 -27.41 -4.16 -38.61
CA HIS A 313 -26.32 -5.13 -38.69
C HIS A 313 -26.67 -6.51 -38.14
N GLU A 314 -26.97 -6.60 -36.83
CA GLU A 314 -27.19 -7.88 -36.14
C GLU A 314 -28.46 -8.59 -36.60
N SER A 315 -29.50 -7.83 -36.97
CA SER A 315 -30.85 -8.36 -37.15
C SER A 315 -31.13 -8.87 -38.57
N LEU A 316 -30.52 -8.27 -39.60
CA LEU A 316 -30.90 -8.52 -41.00
C LEU A 316 -29.71 -8.64 -41.97
N LEU A 317 -28.81 -7.64 -42.01
CA LEU A 317 -27.80 -7.56 -43.07
C LEU A 317 -26.66 -8.57 -42.90
N PHE A 318 -25.98 -8.55 -41.75
CA PHE A 318 -24.78 -9.37 -41.57
C PHE A 318 -25.05 -10.88 -41.56
N PRO A 319 -26.15 -11.39 -40.96
CA PRO A 319 -26.51 -12.81 -41.07
C PRO A 319 -26.78 -13.28 -42.50
N ARG A 320 -27.29 -12.41 -43.39
CA ARG A 320 -27.54 -12.75 -44.80
C ARG A 320 -26.25 -12.78 -45.61
N LEU A 321 -25.35 -11.81 -45.42
CA LEU A 321 -24.02 -11.84 -46.03
C LEU A 321 -23.22 -13.08 -45.57
N CYS A 322 -23.30 -13.45 -44.29
CA CYS A 322 -22.73 -14.69 -43.77
C CYS A 322 -23.35 -15.96 -44.38
N ALA A 323 -24.62 -15.93 -44.79
CA ALA A 323 -25.26 -17.05 -45.48
C ALA A 323 -24.80 -17.18 -46.94
N PHE A 324 -24.63 -16.05 -47.64
CA PHE A 324 -24.13 -15.99 -49.02
C PHE A 324 -22.68 -16.47 -49.13
N TYR A 325 -21.77 -15.93 -48.31
CA TYR A 325 -20.34 -16.27 -48.32
C TYR A 325 -19.98 -17.56 -47.57
N LYS A 326 -20.97 -18.24 -46.96
CA LYS A 326 -20.79 -19.40 -46.07
C LYS A 326 -19.84 -20.47 -46.58
N ALA A 327 -19.92 -20.84 -47.87
CA ALA A 327 -19.09 -21.89 -48.44
C ALA A 327 -17.61 -21.47 -48.58
N GLN A 328 -17.37 -20.19 -48.91
CA GLN A 328 -16.03 -19.63 -49.06
C GLN A 328 -15.38 -19.45 -47.67
N ASP A 329 -16.13 -18.88 -46.73
CA ASP A 329 -15.69 -18.71 -45.33
C ASP A 329 -15.38 -20.04 -44.63
N GLN A 330 -16.16 -21.10 -44.87
CA GLN A 330 -15.92 -22.41 -44.25
C GLN A 330 -14.63 -23.08 -44.75
N GLU A 331 -14.29 -22.94 -46.04
CA GLU A 331 -13.03 -23.48 -46.57
C GLU A 331 -11.83 -22.63 -46.15
N LEU A 332 -11.98 -21.31 -46.08
CA LEU A 332 -10.97 -20.40 -45.53
C LEU A 332 -10.67 -20.70 -44.05
N ASP A 333 -11.71 -20.81 -43.20
CA ASP A 333 -11.61 -21.21 -41.79
C ASP A 333 -10.89 -22.57 -41.64
N ARG A 334 -11.16 -23.53 -42.54
CA ARG A 334 -10.52 -24.86 -42.53
C ARG A 334 -9.02 -24.77 -42.82
N ARG A 335 -8.63 -23.92 -43.77
CA ARG A 335 -7.23 -23.72 -44.17
C ARG A 335 -6.44 -22.95 -43.10
N ILE A 336 -7.01 -21.90 -42.53
CA ILE A 336 -6.38 -21.11 -41.46
C ILE A 336 -5.94 -22.02 -40.30
N ARG A 337 -6.82 -22.93 -39.83
CA ARG A 337 -6.51 -23.88 -38.75
C ARG A 337 -5.36 -24.87 -39.06
N GLN A 338 -5.06 -25.10 -40.34
CA GLN A 338 -3.90 -25.94 -40.73
C GLN A 338 -2.58 -25.16 -40.62
N MET A 339 -2.62 -23.85 -40.41
CA MET A 339 -1.49 -22.92 -40.36
C MET A 339 -1.27 -22.29 -38.96
N ASP A 340 -1.99 -22.74 -37.94
CA ASP A 340 -1.90 -22.21 -36.56
C ASP A 340 -0.48 -22.32 -35.96
N CYS A 341 0.34 -23.29 -36.40
CA CYS A 341 1.67 -23.58 -35.87
C CYS A 341 2.82 -22.90 -36.62
N LEU A 342 2.60 -21.72 -37.22
CA LEU A 342 3.63 -20.96 -37.95
C LEU A 342 4.43 -20.00 -37.06
N ASP A 343 5.75 -20.02 -37.24
CA ASP A 343 6.67 -19.01 -36.68
C ASP A 343 6.93 -17.87 -37.68
N VAL A 344 7.25 -16.68 -37.16
CA VAL A 344 7.46 -15.46 -37.95
C VAL A 344 8.67 -15.57 -38.90
N SER A 345 9.69 -16.33 -38.51
CA SER A 345 10.89 -16.52 -39.35
C SER A 345 10.64 -17.33 -40.62
N GLN A 346 9.54 -18.11 -40.67
CA GLN A 346 9.22 -18.97 -41.81
C GLN A 346 8.36 -18.27 -42.89
N VAL A 347 7.89 -17.04 -42.64
CA VAL A 347 7.02 -16.27 -43.55
C VAL A 347 7.82 -15.28 -44.41
N GLY A 348 9.10 -15.57 -44.67
CA GLY A 348 9.96 -14.76 -45.55
C GLY A 348 10.34 -13.37 -45.04
N ILE A 349 10.03 -13.04 -43.79
CA ILE A 349 10.32 -11.72 -43.19
C ILE A 349 11.80 -11.65 -42.81
N SER A 350 12.54 -10.68 -43.34
CA SER A 350 13.92 -10.39 -42.95
C SER A 350 13.97 -9.80 -41.53
N ILE A 351 14.37 -10.61 -40.54
CA ILE A 351 14.47 -10.19 -39.14
C ILE A 351 15.80 -9.46 -38.90
N GLU A 352 15.74 -8.13 -38.84
CA GLU A 352 16.85 -7.29 -38.36
C GLU A 352 17.08 -7.51 -36.85
N ASP A 353 18.30 -7.30 -36.35
CA ASP A 353 18.70 -7.53 -34.94
C ASP A 353 18.43 -8.93 -34.35
N GLY A 354 18.24 -9.95 -35.20
CA GLY A 354 18.16 -11.35 -34.80
C GLY A 354 17.04 -11.65 -33.78
N ARG A 355 17.37 -12.35 -32.69
CA ARG A 355 16.36 -12.73 -31.67
C ARG A 355 15.68 -11.52 -31.00
N ASN A 356 16.34 -10.36 -30.91
CA ASN A 356 15.73 -9.18 -30.29
C ASN A 356 14.68 -8.55 -31.22
N GLY A 357 14.99 -8.39 -32.50
CA GLY A 357 14.01 -7.98 -33.50
C GLY A 357 12.86 -8.98 -33.64
N LYS A 358 13.14 -10.29 -33.58
CA LYS A 358 12.10 -11.34 -33.56
C LYS A 358 11.10 -11.16 -32.42
N ARG A 359 11.57 -10.84 -31.20
CA ARG A 359 10.70 -10.58 -30.04
C ARG A 359 9.87 -9.32 -30.21
N GLU A 360 10.46 -8.22 -30.68
CA GLU A 360 9.71 -6.99 -30.92
C GLU A 360 8.62 -7.23 -31.97
N LEU A 361 8.96 -7.92 -33.06
CA LEU A 361 8.03 -8.26 -34.12
C LEU A 361 6.88 -9.17 -33.63
N MET A 362 7.18 -10.18 -32.81
CA MET A 362 6.18 -11.01 -32.13
C MET A 362 5.24 -10.17 -31.26
N SER A 363 5.76 -9.19 -30.50
CA SER A 363 4.95 -8.29 -29.67
C SER A 363 4.11 -7.32 -30.51
N ARG A 364 4.61 -6.85 -31.67
CA ARG A 364 3.79 -6.09 -32.63
C ARG A 364 2.64 -6.94 -33.18
N ILE A 365 2.92 -8.19 -33.57
CA ILE A 365 1.90 -9.14 -34.06
C ILE A 365 0.88 -9.48 -32.96
N SER A 366 1.28 -9.73 -31.71
CA SER A 366 0.33 -10.09 -30.64
C SER A 366 -0.64 -8.94 -30.32
N ARG A 367 -0.16 -7.67 -30.35
CA ARG A 367 -1.02 -6.48 -30.28
C ARG A 367 -1.94 -6.33 -31.50
N GLY A 368 -1.42 -6.56 -32.71
CA GLY A 368 -2.21 -6.53 -33.95
C GLY A 368 -3.32 -7.58 -33.95
N VAL A 369 -3.01 -8.81 -33.50
CA VAL A 369 -3.98 -9.88 -33.28
C VAL A 369 -5.06 -9.49 -32.27
N ALA A 370 -4.69 -8.81 -31.17
CA ALA A 370 -5.65 -8.34 -30.18
C ALA A 370 -6.57 -7.23 -30.72
N ALA A 371 -6.06 -6.32 -31.55
CA ALA A 371 -6.87 -5.32 -32.25
C ALA A 371 -7.80 -5.97 -33.27
N PHE A 372 -7.27 -6.79 -34.18
CA PHE A 372 -8.04 -7.45 -35.23
C PHE A 372 -9.15 -8.37 -34.68
N ARG A 373 -8.93 -9.03 -33.53
CA ARG A 373 -9.97 -9.83 -32.85
C ARG A 373 -11.23 -9.04 -32.48
N LYS A 374 -11.14 -7.71 -32.29
CA LYS A 374 -12.33 -6.84 -32.07
C LYS A 374 -13.31 -6.90 -33.25
N MET A 375 -12.83 -7.12 -34.48
CA MET A 375 -13.64 -7.24 -35.70
C MET A 375 -14.67 -8.38 -35.63
N GLY A 376 -14.46 -9.36 -34.75
CA GLY A 376 -15.44 -10.42 -34.46
C GLY A 376 -16.72 -9.92 -33.77
N VAL A 377 -16.68 -8.77 -33.10
CA VAL A 377 -17.78 -8.18 -32.29
C VAL A 377 -18.26 -6.83 -32.85
N ALA A 378 -17.57 -6.27 -33.84
CA ALA A 378 -17.93 -4.99 -34.47
C ALA A 378 -19.33 -5.03 -35.09
N ALA A 379 -20.12 -3.98 -34.85
CA ALA A 379 -21.54 -3.88 -35.17
C ALA A 379 -21.84 -3.06 -36.43
N SER A 380 -20.83 -2.59 -37.17
CA SER A 380 -21.00 -1.85 -38.43
C SER A 380 -19.80 -2.04 -39.37
N PRO A 381 -19.95 -1.84 -40.69
CA PRO A 381 -18.83 -1.93 -41.62
C PRO A 381 -17.80 -0.81 -41.37
N GLN A 382 -18.25 0.38 -40.94
CA GLN A 382 -17.38 1.47 -40.53
C GLN A 382 -16.52 1.08 -39.30
N GLU A 383 -17.11 0.45 -38.27
CA GLU A 383 -16.34 -0.02 -37.11
C GLU A 383 -15.36 -1.15 -37.47
N MET A 384 -15.73 -2.05 -38.40
CA MET A 384 -14.81 -3.06 -38.92
C MET A 384 -13.62 -2.43 -39.65
N LEU A 385 -13.86 -1.37 -40.42
CA LEU A 385 -12.83 -0.61 -41.12
C LEU A 385 -11.92 0.16 -40.15
N ASP A 386 -12.48 0.83 -39.13
CA ASP A 386 -11.73 1.48 -38.04
C ASP A 386 -10.75 0.49 -37.39
N ILE A 387 -11.20 -0.74 -37.12
CA ILE A 387 -10.38 -1.82 -36.53
C ILE A 387 -9.30 -2.33 -37.50
N LEU A 388 -9.58 -2.38 -38.80
CA LEU A 388 -8.60 -2.76 -39.82
C LEU A 388 -7.46 -1.72 -39.90
N LEU A 389 -7.81 -0.43 -39.91
CA LEU A 389 -6.85 0.67 -39.89
C LEU A 389 -6.05 0.72 -38.58
N GLU A 390 -6.70 0.55 -37.41
CA GLU A 390 -6.02 0.41 -36.12
C GLU A 390 -5.00 -0.75 -36.15
N THR A 391 -5.39 -1.89 -36.71
CA THR A 391 -4.53 -3.08 -36.84
C THR A 391 -3.32 -2.80 -37.74
N GLN A 392 -3.55 -2.25 -38.94
CA GLN A 392 -2.49 -1.93 -39.90
C GLN A 392 -1.49 -0.93 -39.30
N LYS A 393 -1.97 0.07 -38.55
CA LYS A 393 -1.14 1.04 -37.83
C LYS A 393 -0.31 0.39 -36.71
N ILE A 394 -0.91 -0.44 -35.86
CA ILE A 394 -0.20 -1.15 -34.77
C ILE A 394 0.90 -2.07 -35.29
N VAL A 395 0.69 -2.68 -36.46
CA VAL A 395 1.67 -3.54 -37.14
C VAL A 395 2.76 -2.71 -37.82
N SER A 396 2.43 -1.53 -38.34
CA SER A 396 3.36 -0.64 -39.05
C SER A 396 4.22 0.24 -38.15
N GLU A 397 3.81 0.55 -36.92
CA GLU A 397 4.52 1.48 -36.02
C GLU A 397 5.41 0.77 -34.97
N PRO A 398 6.75 0.97 -35.01
CA PRO A 398 7.66 0.63 -33.89
C PRO A 398 7.32 1.40 -32.62
N GLN A 399 7.43 0.77 -31.45
CA GLN A 399 7.18 1.44 -30.18
C GLN A 399 8.48 1.99 -29.57
N GLY A 400 8.55 3.31 -29.32
CA GLY A 400 9.61 3.90 -28.48
C GLY A 400 10.41 5.08 -29.07
N ILE A 401 10.07 5.59 -30.26
CA ILE A 401 10.74 6.76 -30.84
C ILE A 401 10.03 8.05 -30.38
N SER A 402 10.68 8.82 -29.51
CA SER A 402 10.22 10.15 -29.07
C SER A 402 10.51 11.28 -30.07
N ASP A 403 11.34 11.02 -31.09
CA ASP A 403 11.82 12.02 -32.04
C ASP A 403 10.98 12.01 -33.32
N GLU A 404 10.31 13.13 -33.63
CA GLU A 404 9.48 13.26 -34.85
C GLU A 404 10.31 13.16 -36.15
N GLU A 405 11.60 13.51 -36.12
CA GLU A 405 12.49 13.34 -37.28
C GLU A 405 12.77 11.87 -37.63
N LYS A 406 12.77 10.96 -36.64
CA LYS A 406 12.94 9.51 -36.89
C LYS A 406 11.65 8.81 -37.30
N ARG A 407 10.47 9.37 -36.97
CA ARG A 407 9.18 8.88 -37.49
C ARG A 407 9.14 8.89 -39.02
N ALA A 408 9.62 9.97 -39.65
CA ALA A 408 9.63 10.11 -41.11
C ALA A 408 10.54 9.07 -41.82
N VAL A 409 11.63 8.64 -41.17
CA VAL A 409 12.56 7.63 -41.73
C VAL A 409 12.03 6.20 -41.51
N ALA A 410 11.40 5.93 -40.35
CA ALA A 410 10.80 4.63 -40.04
C ALA A 410 9.50 4.33 -40.81
N MET A 411 8.89 5.32 -41.46
CA MET A 411 7.64 5.20 -42.23
C MET A 411 7.76 4.42 -43.57
N THR A 412 8.85 3.70 -43.82
CA THR A 412 9.09 2.96 -45.07
C THR A 412 9.21 1.45 -44.85
N ILE A 413 8.19 0.84 -44.23
CA ILE A 413 8.02 -0.61 -44.27
C ILE A 413 7.62 -1.02 -45.69
N ASN A 414 8.39 -1.93 -46.29
CA ASN A 414 8.08 -2.49 -47.61
C ASN A 414 6.70 -3.16 -47.60
N ALA A 415 5.90 -2.95 -48.66
CA ALA A 415 4.55 -3.50 -48.76
C ALA A 415 4.51 -5.02 -48.53
N ASP A 416 5.51 -5.76 -49.03
CA ASP A 416 5.63 -7.21 -48.87
C ASP A 416 5.75 -7.65 -47.39
N ILE A 417 6.44 -6.85 -46.56
CA ILE A 417 6.56 -7.10 -45.11
C ILE A 417 5.21 -6.85 -44.43
N LEU A 418 4.50 -5.78 -44.81
CA LEU A 418 3.19 -5.46 -44.25
C LEU A 418 2.14 -6.53 -44.59
N VAL A 419 2.12 -7.01 -45.83
CA VAL A 419 1.29 -8.15 -46.27
C VAL A 419 1.61 -9.40 -45.44
N SER A 420 2.89 -9.72 -45.26
CA SER A 420 3.35 -10.90 -44.49
C SER A 420 2.99 -10.83 -43.01
N LEU A 421 2.99 -9.63 -42.41
CA LEU A 421 2.57 -9.42 -41.03
C LEU A 421 1.04 -9.47 -40.87
N ILE A 422 0.28 -8.91 -41.82
CA ILE A 422 -1.18 -9.01 -41.82
C ILE A 422 -1.63 -10.46 -42.02
N LEU A 423 -0.95 -11.24 -42.87
CA LEU A 423 -1.15 -12.69 -43.01
C LEU A 423 -1.01 -13.42 -41.66
N LEU A 424 0.06 -13.17 -40.91
CA LEU A 424 0.27 -13.73 -39.57
C LEU A 424 -0.79 -13.27 -38.54
N VAL A 425 -1.22 -12.01 -38.62
CA VAL A 425 -2.30 -11.47 -37.77
C VAL A 425 -3.63 -12.16 -38.08
N VAL A 426 -4.00 -12.30 -39.36
CA VAL A 426 -5.24 -12.97 -39.79
C VAL A 426 -5.25 -14.42 -39.28
N ILE A 427 -4.18 -15.20 -39.52
CA ILE A 427 -4.09 -16.59 -39.07
C ILE A 427 -4.25 -16.69 -37.54
N ARG A 428 -3.47 -15.93 -36.77
CA ARG A 428 -3.47 -15.99 -35.29
C ARG A 428 -4.70 -15.34 -34.64
N SER A 429 -5.46 -14.53 -35.38
CA SER A 429 -6.68 -13.89 -34.87
C SER A 429 -7.85 -14.86 -34.68
N SER A 430 -7.97 -15.86 -35.56
CA SER A 430 -9.11 -16.80 -35.62
C SER A 430 -10.49 -16.13 -35.78
N VAL A 431 -10.55 -14.93 -36.34
CA VAL A 431 -11.81 -14.24 -36.70
C VAL A 431 -12.49 -14.99 -37.85
N ARG A 432 -13.78 -15.28 -37.70
CA ARG A 432 -14.59 -16.01 -38.69
C ARG A 432 -15.28 -15.08 -39.69
N HIS A 433 -15.83 -15.65 -40.75
CA HIS A 433 -16.61 -14.93 -41.76
C HIS A 433 -15.86 -13.74 -42.37
N LEU A 434 -14.58 -13.94 -42.69
CA LEU A 434 -13.68 -12.89 -43.19
C LEU A 434 -14.08 -12.42 -44.59
N GLN A 435 -14.57 -13.31 -45.45
CA GLN A 435 -15.01 -12.94 -46.79
C GLN A 435 -16.32 -12.15 -46.76
N ALA A 436 -17.27 -12.56 -45.89
CA ALA A 436 -18.48 -11.78 -45.63
C ALA A 436 -18.17 -10.38 -45.08
N ARG A 437 -17.21 -10.28 -44.14
CA ARG A 437 -16.75 -9.00 -43.57
C ARG A 437 -16.05 -8.10 -44.60
N LEU A 438 -15.22 -8.68 -45.48
CA LEU A 438 -14.56 -7.94 -46.56
C LEU A 438 -15.59 -7.33 -47.52
N SER A 439 -16.54 -8.13 -48.04
CA SER A 439 -17.59 -7.61 -48.94
C SER A 439 -18.45 -6.56 -48.24
N TYR A 440 -18.72 -6.74 -46.94
CA TYR A 440 -19.49 -5.77 -46.15
C TYR A 440 -18.78 -4.41 -46.02
N MET A 441 -17.47 -4.39 -45.74
CA MET A 441 -16.68 -3.15 -45.72
C MET A 441 -16.56 -2.51 -47.12
N GLN A 442 -16.38 -3.31 -48.17
CA GLN A 442 -16.19 -2.81 -49.54
C GLN A 442 -17.48 -2.23 -50.16
N ARG A 443 -18.66 -2.79 -49.87
CA ARG A 443 -19.87 -2.53 -50.66
C ARG A 443 -20.99 -1.77 -49.94
N PHE A 444 -20.93 -1.63 -48.61
CA PHE A 444 -22.01 -1.09 -47.77
C PHE A 444 -21.64 0.21 -47.02
N ILE A 445 -20.53 0.85 -47.40
CA ILE A 445 -20.18 2.23 -47.02
C ILE A 445 -20.37 3.09 -48.27
N TYR A 446 -21.06 4.23 -48.15
CA TYR A 446 -21.49 5.06 -49.29
C TYR A 446 -20.93 6.49 -49.24
N ILE A 447 -20.70 7.04 -48.04
CA ILE A 447 -20.26 8.43 -47.87
C ILE A 447 -18.74 8.59 -47.99
N ASP A 448 -17.96 7.67 -47.40
CA ASP A 448 -16.51 7.67 -47.51
C ASP A 448 -16.06 6.93 -48.79
N ASP A 449 -15.00 7.43 -49.45
CA ASP A 449 -14.41 6.76 -50.61
C ASP A 449 -13.60 5.53 -50.16
N VAL A 450 -14.17 4.35 -50.43
CA VAL A 450 -13.61 3.04 -50.08
C VAL A 450 -12.61 2.53 -51.13
N GLU A 451 -12.64 3.07 -52.35
CA GLU A 451 -11.84 2.58 -53.48
C GLU A 451 -10.45 3.23 -53.54
N SER A 452 -10.27 4.40 -52.91
CA SER A 452 -9.01 5.15 -52.92
C SER A 452 -8.43 5.44 -51.52
N GLY A 453 -7.22 6.02 -51.49
CA GLY A 453 -6.54 6.43 -50.26
C GLY A 453 -6.08 5.28 -49.34
N GLU A 454 -5.98 5.58 -48.04
CA GLU A 454 -5.54 4.63 -47.01
C GLU A 454 -6.54 3.48 -46.82
N ILE A 455 -7.83 3.77 -46.95
CA ILE A 455 -8.94 2.81 -46.83
C ILE A 455 -8.87 1.75 -47.95
N GLY A 456 -8.78 2.20 -49.22
CA GLY A 456 -8.66 1.30 -50.36
C GLY A 456 -7.39 0.44 -50.29
N TYR A 457 -6.27 1.02 -49.82
CA TYR A 457 -5.03 0.25 -49.59
C TYR A 457 -5.18 -0.81 -48.50
N ALA A 458 -5.83 -0.49 -47.37
CA ALA A 458 -6.08 -1.43 -46.27
C ALA A 458 -6.94 -2.62 -46.72
N LEU A 459 -8.04 -2.35 -47.44
CA LEU A 459 -8.96 -3.37 -47.92
C LEU A 459 -8.36 -4.23 -49.04
N SER A 460 -7.64 -3.62 -49.99
CA SER A 460 -6.92 -4.37 -51.04
C SER A 460 -5.83 -5.27 -50.45
N THR A 461 -5.14 -4.81 -49.39
CA THR A 461 -4.15 -5.62 -48.66
C THR A 461 -4.79 -6.82 -47.96
N LEU A 462 -5.95 -6.62 -47.32
CA LEU A 462 -6.71 -7.73 -46.71
C LEU A 462 -7.22 -8.71 -47.77
N GLU A 463 -7.79 -8.22 -48.87
CA GLU A 463 -8.28 -9.04 -49.99
C GLU A 463 -7.18 -9.91 -50.61
N ALA A 464 -5.98 -9.35 -50.82
CA ALA A 464 -4.82 -10.10 -51.31
C ALA A 464 -4.41 -11.23 -50.34
N VAL A 465 -4.39 -10.95 -49.03
CA VAL A 465 -4.10 -11.94 -47.98
C VAL A 465 -5.15 -13.06 -47.94
N LEU A 466 -6.44 -12.73 -48.00
CA LEU A 466 -7.52 -13.73 -48.02
C LEU A 466 -7.50 -14.57 -49.30
N THR A 467 -7.23 -13.96 -50.45
CA THR A 467 -7.10 -14.66 -51.75
C THR A 467 -5.91 -15.63 -51.75
N TYR A 468 -4.78 -15.24 -51.15
CA TYR A 468 -3.61 -16.10 -50.98
C TYR A 468 -3.90 -17.30 -50.08
N LEU A 469 -4.50 -17.09 -48.91
CA LEU A 469 -4.97 -18.16 -48.02
C LEU A 469 -5.96 -19.12 -48.72
N ALA A 470 -6.79 -18.59 -49.62
CA ALA A 470 -7.78 -19.33 -50.40
C ALA A 470 -7.23 -20.03 -51.66
N ARG A 471 -5.99 -19.77 -52.09
CA ARG A 471 -5.41 -20.36 -53.33
C ARG A 471 -4.05 -21.04 -53.14
N ASP A 472 -3.07 -20.37 -52.55
CA ASP A 472 -1.63 -20.71 -52.73
C ASP A 472 -0.89 -21.07 -51.43
N ALA A 473 -1.63 -21.41 -50.37
CA ALA A 473 -1.08 -21.66 -49.03
C ALA A 473 -0.45 -23.06 -48.82
N ALA A 474 0.14 -23.69 -49.85
CA ALA A 474 0.67 -25.06 -49.75
C ALA A 474 1.95 -25.15 -48.90
N GLY A 475 2.94 -24.29 -49.17
CA GLY A 475 4.23 -24.28 -48.44
C GLY A 475 4.07 -24.00 -46.94
N LEU A 476 3.23 -23.02 -46.59
CA LEU A 476 2.94 -22.66 -45.20
C LEU A 476 2.23 -23.79 -44.43
N ARG A 477 1.32 -24.55 -45.06
CA ARG A 477 0.72 -25.75 -44.45
C ARG A 477 1.76 -26.84 -44.16
N LYS A 478 2.77 -27.01 -45.03
CA LYS A 478 3.87 -27.98 -44.82
C LYS A 478 4.75 -27.59 -43.63
N ALA A 479 5.17 -26.33 -43.54
CA ALA A 479 5.96 -25.81 -42.42
C ALA A 479 5.20 -25.93 -41.08
N SER A 480 3.92 -25.51 -41.04
CA SER A 480 3.05 -25.66 -39.87
C SER A 480 2.95 -27.11 -39.37
N LYS A 481 2.80 -28.08 -40.28
CA LYS A 481 2.74 -29.52 -39.96
C LYS A 481 4.06 -30.04 -39.38
N GLN A 482 5.21 -29.61 -39.91
CA GLN A 482 6.53 -29.99 -39.39
C GLN A 482 6.78 -29.40 -38.00
N ASN A 483 6.46 -28.12 -37.79
CA ASN A 483 6.53 -27.48 -36.48
C ASN A 483 5.67 -28.23 -35.45
N GLN A 484 4.41 -28.53 -35.81
CA GLN A 484 3.49 -29.26 -34.94
C GLN A 484 4.01 -30.66 -34.58
N MET A 485 4.64 -31.38 -35.52
CA MET A 485 5.27 -32.67 -35.24
C MET A 485 6.44 -32.54 -34.26
N LEU A 486 7.37 -31.61 -34.49
CA LEU A 486 8.52 -31.38 -33.61
C LEU A 486 8.07 -30.96 -32.20
N TRP A 487 7.19 -29.96 -32.10
CA TRP A 487 6.69 -29.46 -30.82
C TRP A 487 5.98 -30.56 -30.03
N ASN A 488 5.17 -31.40 -30.69
CA ASN A 488 4.52 -32.53 -30.03
C ASN A 488 5.51 -33.62 -29.60
N ALA A 489 6.52 -33.94 -30.42
CA ALA A 489 7.54 -34.93 -30.08
C ALA A 489 8.39 -34.50 -28.88
N VAL A 490 8.80 -33.23 -28.82
CA VAL A 490 9.52 -32.64 -27.69
C VAL A 490 8.65 -32.59 -26.43
N LYS A 491 7.40 -32.11 -26.53
CA LYS A 491 6.46 -32.06 -25.40
C LYS A 491 6.13 -33.45 -24.85
N ALA A 492 6.10 -34.48 -25.70
CA ALA A 492 5.86 -35.88 -25.32
C ALA A 492 7.11 -36.68 -24.91
N GLY A 493 8.31 -36.08 -24.93
CA GLY A 493 9.55 -36.75 -24.51
C GLY A 493 10.09 -37.80 -25.48
N LYS A 494 9.61 -37.84 -26.73
CA LYS A 494 9.95 -38.90 -27.70
C LYS A 494 11.24 -38.59 -28.46
N ILE A 495 12.36 -39.07 -27.94
CA ILE A 495 13.70 -38.76 -28.46
C ILE A 495 13.88 -39.28 -29.90
N ASP A 496 13.37 -40.47 -30.23
CA ASP A 496 13.52 -41.06 -31.56
C ASP A 496 12.77 -40.26 -32.64
N ASP A 497 11.54 -39.82 -32.34
CA ASP A 497 10.76 -38.92 -33.21
C ASP A 497 11.46 -37.55 -33.38
N VAL A 498 12.07 -37.00 -32.33
CA VAL A 498 12.85 -35.75 -32.42
C VAL A 498 14.12 -35.96 -33.25
N ARG A 499 14.80 -37.09 -33.07
CA ARG A 499 16.01 -37.44 -33.82
C ARG A 499 15.73 -37.58 -35.31
N SER A 500 14.70 -38.31 -35.71
CA SER A 500 14.35 -38.47 -37.13
C SER A 500 14.04 -37.13 -37.81
N ILE A 501 13.40 -36.19 -37.11
CA ILE A 501 13.14 -34.84 -37.65
C ILE A 501 14.44 -34.05 -37.92
N PHE A 502 15.48 -34.24 -37.11
CA PHE A 502 16.79 -33.58 -37.29
C PHE A 502 17.77 -34.35 -38.22
N GLU A 503 17.63 -35.68 -38.35
CA GLU A 503 18.53 -36.53 -39.14
C GLU A 503 17.99 -36.90 -40.54
N GLU A 504 16.66 -37.05 -40.70
CA GLU A 504 16.02 -37.54 -41.94
C GLU A 504 15.39 -36.42 -42.79
N SER A 505 15.91 -35.19 -42.73
CA SER A 505 15.42 -34.06 -43.55
C SER A 505 15.81 -34.16 -45.06
N ALA A 506 15.82 -35.38 -45.60
CA ALA A 506 15.93 -35.69 -47.01
C ALA A 506 14.73 -36.56 -47.43
N VAL A 507 13.79 -35.94 -48.13
CA VAL A 507 12.58 -36.57 -48.72
C VAL A 507 11.45 -36.91 -47.73
N ILE A 508 10.70 -35.87 -47.31
CA ILE A 508 9.27 -36.03 -47.08
C ILE A 508 8.58 -35.93 -48.46
N THR A 509 8.21 -37.08 -49.03
CA THR A 509 7.45 -37.19 -50.29
C THR A 509 6.05 -36.56 -50.18
N ASP A 510 5.51 -36.15 -51.32
CA ASP A 510 4.23 -35.42 -51.46
C ASP A 510 2.96 -36.25 -51.15
N GLU A 511 3.09 -37.51 -50.75
CA GLU A 511 1.97 -38.47 -50.67
C GLU A 511 1.03 -38.30 -49.45
N LEU A 512 1.25 -37.29 -48.59
CA LEU A 512 0.50 -37.09 -47.33
C LEU A 512 -0.20 -35.73 -47.21
N VAL A 513 -0.51 -35.11 -48.35
CA VAL A 513 -1.46 -33.99 -48.46
C VAL A 513 -2.51 -34.36 -49.51
N GLU A 514 -3.60 -35.00 -49.08
CA GLU A 514 -4.78 -35.18 -49.95
C GLU A 514 -5.39 -33.80 -50.24
N GLU A 515 -5.18 -33.29 -51.45
CA GLU A 515 -5.98 -32.20 -51.98
C GLU A 515 -7.35 -32.73 -52.44
N PRO A 516 -8.47 -32.08 -52.07
CA PRO A 516 -9.77 -32.44 -52.61
C PRO A 516 -9.83 -32.05 -54.09
N ALA A 517 -10.11 -33.03 -54.96
CA ALA A 517 -10.11 -32.83 -56.42
C ALA A 517 -11.09 -31.74 -56.88
N GLU A 518 -10.61 -30.85 -57.75
CA GLU A 518 -11.44 -29.83 -58.41
C GLU A 518 -12.51 -30.46 -59.31
N ILE A 519 -13.72 -29.88 -59.31
CA ILE A 519 -14.83 -30.31 -60.19
C ILE A 519 -14.90 -29.35 -61.40
N PRO A 520 -14.59 -29.80 -62.63
CA PRO A 520 -14.75 -28.97 -63.82
C PRO A 520 -16.22 -28.94 -64.26
N LEU A 521 -16.85 -27.78 -64.24
CA LEU A 521 -18.19 -27.61 -64.80
C LEU A 521 -18.16 -27.47 -66.33
N SER A 522 -18.67 -28.52 -66.98
CA SER A 522 -19.22 -28.61 -68.36
C SER A 522 -18.43 -29.37 -69.43
N ARG A 523 -18.77 -30.66 -69.61
CA ARG A 523 -19.39 -31.16 -70.86
C ARG A 523 -20.01 -32.55 -70.64
N ILE A 524 -21.29 -32.73 -70.96
CA ILE A 524 -21.93 -34.05 -70.99
C ILE A 524 -21.89 -34.58 -72.42
N THR A 525 -21.32 -35.78 -72.61
CA THR A 525 -21.68 -36.69 -73.72
C THR A 525 -21.70 -38.13 -73.20
N THR A 526 -22.90 -38.56 -72.82
CA THR A 526 -23.46 -39.93 -72.95
C THR A 526 -22.51 -41.09 -73.30
N ALA A 527 -22.33 -42.04 -72.39
CA ALA A 527 -22.49 -43.48 -72.66
C ALA A 527 -22.61 -44.27 -71.35
N SER A 528 -23.55 -45.22 -71.31
CA SER A 528 -23.81 -46.13 -70.19
C SER A 528 -23.16 -47.49 -70.41
N SER A 529 -22.54 -48.10 -69.39
CA SER A 529 -22.75 -49.52 -69.03
C SER A 529 -21.97 -49.99 -67.79
N HIS A 530 -22.71 -50.53 -66.82
CA HIS A 530 -22.46 -51.79 -66.10
C HIS A 530 -21.09 -52.08 -65.42
N THR A 531 -21.12 -52.05 -64.08
CA THR A 531 -20.81 -53.17 -63.12
C THR A 531 -19.51 -53.99 -63.28
N SER A 532 -18.80 -54.43 -62.24
CA SER A 532 -18.98 -54.39 -60.76
C SER A 532 -17.79 -55.12 -60.10
N GLU A 533 -17.47 -54.81 -58.83
CA GLU A 533 -16.70 -55.67 -57.90
C GLU A 533 -15.23 -56.01 -58.32
N SER A 534 -14.30 -56.47 -57.45
CA SER A 534 -14.14 -56.39 -55.99
C SER A 534 -12.64 -56.55 -55.65
N ARG A 535 -12.28 -56.34 -54.37
CA ARG A 535 -10.94 -56.57 -53.74
C ARG A 535 -10.59 -58.08 -53.62
N PRO A 536 -9.39 -58.54 -53.16
CA PRO A 536 -8.02 -57.95 -53.09
C PRO A 536 -6.86 -58.98 -53.41
N ILE A 537 -5.60 -58.64 -53.02
CA ILE A 537 -4.45 -59.52 -52.63
C ILE A 537 -3.31 -59.83 -53.65
N ALA A 538 -2.07 -59.83 -53.11
CA ALA A 538 -0.81 -60.49 -53.54
C ALA A 538 0.10 -59.87 -54.64
N SER A 539 1.03 -59.02 -54.19
CA SER A 539 2.49 -59.27 -54.10
C SER A 539 3.29 -60.02 -55.20
N LEU A 540 4.48 -59.44 -55.49
CA LEU A 540 5.79 -60.03 -55.89
C LEU A 540 6.27 -60.01 -57.37
N SER A 541 7.34 -59.22 -57.59
CA SER A 541 8.41 -59.36 -58.60
C SER A 541 8.01 -59.13 -60.08
N ARG A 542 8.88 -58.67 -60.99
CA ARG A 542 10.35 -58.83 -61.11
C ARG A 542 10.98 -57.75 -62.03
N ALA A 543 12.30 -57.65 -61.98
CA ALA A 543 13.18 -56.60 -62.51
C ALA A 543 13.14 -56.22 -64.02
N SER A 544 13.65 -55.00 -64.25
CA SER A 544 14.54 -54.54 -65.35
C SER A 544 14.06 -54.46 -66.80
N SER A 545 14.03 -53.23 -67.35
CA SER A 545 14.93 -52.79 -68.44
C SER A 545 14.84 -51.28 -68.69
N SER A 546 15.98 -50.58 -68.76
CA SER A 546 16.07 -49.16 -69.06
C SER A 546 16.60 -48.88 -70.47
N ASP A 547 15.86 -48.06 -71.21
CA ASP A 547 16.33 -46.98 -72.10
C ASP A 547 17.15 -47.28 -73.39
N GLY A 548 17.03 -46.35 -74.35
CA GLY A 548 17.68 -46.33 -75.68
C GLY A 548 16.93 -47.12 -76.76
N GLY A 549 16.73 -46.62 -77.99
CA GLY A 549 17.22 -45.40 -78.64
C GLY A 549 17.61 -45.73 -80.09
N LEU A 550 17.09 -45.01 -81.09
CA LEU A 550 17.36 -45.31 -82.50
C LEU A 550 18.08 -44.16 -83.21
N SER A 551 19.34 -44.43 -83.57
CA SER A 551 20.13 -43.64 -84.51
C SER A 551 20.43 -44.47 -85.76
N HIS A 552 20.06 -43.99 -86.95
CA HIS A 552 20.71 -44.35 -88.22
C HIS A 552 20.27 -43.37 -89.32
N VAL A 553 21.16 -43.16 -90.31
CA VAL A 553 21.13 -42.17 -91.42
C VAL A 553 21.79 -40.82 -91.08
N PHE A 554 23.01 -40.49 -91.51
CA PHE A 554 24.18 -41.22 -92.02
C PHE A 554 25.43 -40.25 -91.89
N PRO A 555 26.69 -40.67 -92.15
CA PRO A 555 27.86 -40.10 -91.46
C PRO A 555 28.86 -39.38 -92.40
N PHE A 556 30.01 -39.01 -91.80
CA PHE A 556 31.33 -38.77 -92.38
C PHE A 556 31.83 -37.32 -92.61
N GLN A 557 33.16 -37.23 -92.64
CA GLN A 557 34.01 -36.06 -92.37
C GLN A 557 34.58 -35.47 -93.68
N ALA A 558 34.92 -34.16 -93.64
CA ALA A 558 36.24 -33.59 -94.04
C ALA A 558 36.22 -32.24 -94.81
N ALA A 559 37.28 -31.45 -94.55
CA ALA A 559 37.98 -30.51 -95.45
C ALA A 559 37.39 -29.13 -95.88
N GLN A 560 38.05 -28.07 -95.38
CA GLN A 560 38.58 -26.87 -96.06
C GLN A 560 37.73 -25.83 -96.84
N LYS A 561 37.86 -24.57 -96.35
CA LYS A 561 38.11 -23.27 -97.05
C LYS A 561 37.09 -22.62 -98.02
N LYS A 562 36.81 -21.34 -97.66
CA LYS A 562 36.62 -20.10 -98.47
C LYS A 562 35.21 -19.63 -98.92
N SER A 563 34.87 -18.44 -98.38
CA SER A 563 34.21 -17.25 -98.98
C SER A 563 32.69 -17.19 -99.30
N ALA A 564 32.11 -16.03 -98.89
CA ALA A 564 30.95 -15.29 -99.44
C ALA A 564 29.49 -15.69 -99.07
N ILE A 565 28.93 -15.02 -98.03
CA ILE A 565 27.80 -14.04 -98.06
C ILE A 565 26.77 -14.16 -99.23
N PRO A 566 25.41 -14.00 -99.06
CA PRO A 566 24.53 -14.02 -97.86
C PRO A 566 23.09 -14.65 -98.00
N LYS A 567 22.30 -14.62 -96.90
CA LYS A 567 20.83 -14.32 -96.73
C LYS A 567 19.86 -15.38 -96.13
N GLN A 568 19.21 -14.95 -95.02
CA GLN A 568 17.80 -15.12 -94.58
C GLN A 568 17.10 -16.52 -94.54
N LYS A 569 16.77 -17.03 -93.33
CA LYS A 569 15.45 -16.90 -92.63
C LYS A 569 15.42 -17.63 -91.25
N LYS A 570 14.43 -17.33 -90.40
CA LYS A 570 14.26 -17.82 -88.99
C LYS A 570 13.68 -19.25 -88.97
N LYS A 571 14.14 -20.18 -88.12
CA LYS A 571 13.81 -20.45 -86.68
C LYS A 571 14.68 -21.67 -86.22
N VAL A 572 14.93 -22.05 -84.96
CA VAL A 572 14.72 -21.53 -83.58
C VAL A 572 15.67 -22.29 -82.62
N GLN A 573 15.94 -21.75 -81.41
CA GLN A 573 16.59 -22.38 -80.23
C GLN A 573 17.96 -23.10 -80.36
N MET A 574 18.90 -22.69 -79.49
CA MET A 574 19.53 -23.60 -78.52
C MET A 574 20.04 -22.79 -77.32
N ALA A 575 19.96 -23.37 -76.12
CA ALA A 575 20.38 -22.73 -74.88
C ALA A 575 21.86 -23.01 -74.58
N ALA A 576 22.54 -22.03 -73.97
CA ALA A 576 23.82 -22.26 -73.27
C ALA A 576 24.14 -21.10 -72.31
N ARG A 577 23.92 -21.28 -71.01
CA ARG A 577 24.99 -21.40 -69.99
C ARG A 577 24.46 -21.29 -68.55
N SER A 578 24.92 -22.24 -67.76
CA SER A 578 25.09 -22.16 -66.30
C SER A 578 25.52 -20.76 -65.83
N MET A 579 24.83 -20.25 -64.79
CA MET A 579 25.39 -19.34 -63.80
C MET A 579 24.92 -19.75 -62.41
N SER A 580 25.79 -19.56 -61.43
CA SER A 580 25.69 -20.03 -60.04
C SER A 580 24.72 -19.24 -59.17
N ILE A 581 24.18 -19.89 -58.15
CA ILE A 581 23.38 -19.28 -57.08
C ILE A 581 24.31 -18.44 -56.18
N SER A 582 24.40 -17.15 -56.49
CA SER A 582 24.97 -16.11 -55.61
C SER A 582 24.59 -14.73 -56.15
N SER A 583 24.20 -13.80 -55.27
CA SER A 583 23.74 -12.43 -55.55
C SER A 583 22.43 -12.30 -56.36
N SER A 584 21.32 -12.19 -55.64
CA SER A 584 20.03 -11.68 -56.13
C SER A 584 19.75 -10.27 -55.58
N PHE A 585 20.73 -9.37 -55.73
CA PHE A 585 20.55 -7.93 -55.48
C PHE A 585 20.65 -7.19 -56.82
N SER A 586 19.70 -6.29 -57.11
CA SER A 586 19.52 -5.56 -58.39
C SER A 586 18.67 -6.26 -59.47
N MET A 587 17.34 -6.32 -59.26
CA MET A 587 16.34 -6.44 -60.34
C MET A 587 15.17 -5.44 -60.16
N ALA A 588 15.45 -4.27 -59.60
CA ALA A 588 14.49 -3.17 -59.51
C ALA A 588 14.48 -2.35 -60.81
N SER A 589 13.56 -2.64 -61.75
CA SER A 589 13.03 -1.71 -62.77
C SER A 589 12.02 -2.37 -63.73
N ARG A 590 10.94 -2.95 -63.20
CA ARG A 590 9.69 -3.17 -63.95
C ARG A 590 8.50 -2.99 -63.02
N ALA A 591 7.54 -2.15 -63.43
CA ALA A 591 6.25 -2.09 -62.76
C ALA A 591 5.52 -3.42 -62.99
N ALA A 592 5.09 -4.08 -61.91
CA ALA A 592 4.43 -5.38 -61.94
C ALA A 592 3.17 -5.32 -61.07
N THR A 593 2.12 -6.02 -61.50
CA THR A 593 0.80 -6.05 -60.86
C THR A 593 0.82 -6.90 -59.59
N ILE A 594 0.06 -6.49 -58.57
CA ILE A 594 0.06 -7.06 -57.21
C ILE A 594 -0.11 -8.59 -57.16
N GLU A 595 -0.86 -9.19 -58.10
CA GLU A 595 -1.05 -10.65 -58.15
C GLU A 595 0.24 -11.45 -58.41
N THR A 596 1.30 -10.85 -58.96
CA THR A 596 2.52 -11.57 -59.36
C THR A 596 3.64 -11.60 -58.30
N THR A 597 3.45 -11.00 -57.12
CA THR A 597 4.48 -10.96 -56.06
C THR A 597 4.21 -11.90 -54.88
N LEU A 598 2.97 -12.31 -54.61
CA LEU A 598 2.66 -13.17 -53.45
C LEU A 598 3.11 -14.63 -53.60
N SER A 599 3.40 -15.12 -54.81
CA SER A 599 3.90 -16.48 -55.04
C SER A 599 5.34 -16.72 -54.55
N GLY A 600 5.98 -15.72 -53.95
CA GLY A 600 7.29 -15.82 -53.31
C GLY A 600 7.28 -16.26 -51.84
N LEU A 601 6.12 -16.39 -51.19
CA LEU A 601 5.99 -16.79 -49.77
C LEU A 601 6.06 -18.33 -49.57
N GLU A 602 7.04 -19.00 -50.19
CA GLU A 602 7.34 -20.39 -49.88
C GLU A 602 7.87 -20.51 -48.43
N GLY A 603 7.11 -21.20 -47.58
CA GLY A 603 7.44 -21.34 -46.16
C GLY A 603 8.76 -22.07 -45.94
N ASP A 604 9.67 -21.47 -45.16
CA ASP A 604 10.98 -22.06 -44.88
C ASP A 604 10.85 -23.34 -44.04
N THR A 605 11.32 -24.45 -44.62
CA THR A 605 11.30 -25.81 -44.04
C THR A 605 12.71 -26.32 -43.70
N SER A 606 13.71 -25.44 -43.68
CA SER A 606 15.09 -25.79 -43.32
C SER A 606 15.23 -26.19 -41.85
N VAL A 607 16.13 -27.13 -41.56
CA VAL A 607 16.38 -27.66 -40.20
C VAL A 607 16.84 -26.55 -39.23
N GLN A 608 17.63 -25.58 -39.73
CA GLN A 608 18.09 -24.44 -38.94
C GLN A 608 16.93 -23.52 -38.53
N SER A 609 15.98 -23.27 -39.44
CA SER A 609 14.76 -22.51 -39.16
C SER A 609 13.86 -23.26 -38.17
N LEU A 610 13.65 -24.56 -38.42
CA LEU A 610 12.87 -25.47 -37.57
C LEU A 610 13.38 -25.53 -36.13
N ALA A 611 14.70 -25.60 -35.92
CA ALA A 611 15.34 -25.56 -34.60
C ALA A 611 15.08 -24.26 -33.81
N GLN A 612 14.91 -23.14 -34.53
CA GLN A 612 14.71 -21.81 -33.95
C GLN A 612 13.24 -21.37 -33.93
N THR A 613 12.31 -22.30 -34.20
CA THR A 613 10.86 -22.05 -34.10
C THR A 613 10.45 -21.69 -32.67
N GLN A 614 9.42 -20.85 -32.58
CA GLN A 614 8.76 -20.45 -31.34
C GLN A 614 7.26 -20.68 -31.48
N ASP A 615 6.59 -21.06 -30.39
CA ASP A 615 5.13 -21.13 -30.40
C ASP A 615 4.48 -19.74 -30.29
N THR A 616 3.15 -19.71 -30.22
CA THR A 616 2.36 -18.48 -30.10
C THR A 616 2.60 -17.70 -28.80
N MET A 617 3.25 -18.30 -27.79
CA MET A 617 3.67 -17.67 -26.52
C MET A 617 5.14 -17.22 -26.54
N GLY A 618 5.84 -17.42 -27.67
CA GLY A 618 7.26 -17.13 -27.80
C GLY A 618 8.19 -18.20 -27.21
N ASN A 619 7.66 -19.35 -26.77
CA ASN A 619 8.47 -20.40 -26.19
C ASN A 619 9.30 -21.09 -27.27
N SER A 620 10.61 -21.16 -27.07
CA SER A 620 11.53 -21.92 -27.92
C SER A 620 11.33 -23.43 -27.76
N VAL A 621 11.87 -24.22 -28.70
CA VAL A 621 11.89 -25.70 -28.59
C VAL A 621 12.58 -26.17 -27.28
N LEU A 622 13.61 -25.46 -26.81
CA LEU A 622 14.27 -25.70 -25.51
C LEU A 622 13.32 -25.41 -24.34
N MET A 623 12.60 -24.29 -24.38
CA MET A 623 11.62 -23.92 -23.35
C MET A 623 10.48 -24.93 -23.27
N MET A 624 9.97 -25.40 -24.42
CA MET A 624 8.92 -26.42 -24.46
C MET A 624 9.36 -27.74 -23.78
N ALA A 625 10.63 -28.12 -23.89
CA ALA A 625 11.18 -29.28 -23.18
C ALA A 625 11.24 -29.06 -21.66
N VAL A 626 11.57 -27.85 -21.21
CA VAL A 626 11.59 -27.47 -19.79
C VAL A 626 10.16 -27.43 -19.21
N GLU A 627 9.24 -26.72 -19.87
CA GLU A 627 7.83 -26.61 -19.45
C GLU A 627 7.13 -27.97 -19.37
N SER A 628 7.42 -28.86 -20.32
CA SER A 628 6.85 -30.22 -20.36
C SER A 628 7.57 -31.22 -19.46
N GLN A 629 8.55 -30.76 -18.68
CA GLN A 629 9.33 -31.56 -17.73
C GLN A 629 10.11 -32.74 -18.35
N GLN A 630 10.69 -32.57 -19.55
CA GLN A 630 11.37 -33.63 -20.30
C GLN A 630 12.91 -33.50 -20.28
N PRO A 631 13.62 -34.03 -19.25
CA PRO A 631 15.06 -33.84 -19.10
C PRO A 631 15.90 -34.53 -20.18
N GLN A 632 15.44 -35.66 -20.73
CA GLN A 632 16.19 -36.38 -21.75
C GLN A 632 16.13 -35.68 -23.13
N SER A 633 14.97 -35.13 -23.49
CA SER A 633 14.83 -34.27 -24.67
C SER A 633 15.70 -33.03 -24.56
N LEU A 634 15.74 -32.39 -23.38
CA LEU A 634 16.61 -31.23 -23.15
C LEU A 634 18.10 -31.58 -23.29
N ARG A 635 18.57 -32.71 -22.72
CA ARG A 635 19.95 -33.17 -22.90
C ARG A 635 20.30 -33.39 -24.38
N TYR A 636 19.40 -34.00 -25.14
CA TYR A 636 19.61 -34.21 -26.57
C TYR A 636 19.70 -32.87 -27.33
N LEU A 637 18.75 -31.96 -27.12
CA LEU A 637 18.76 -30.64 -27.77
C LEU A 637 20.02 -29.83 -27.41
N LEU A 638 20.47 -29.85 -26.15
CA LEU A 638 21.71 -29.18 -25.71
C LEU A 638 22.99 -29.82 -26.28
N SER A 639 22.93 -31.06 -26.78
CA SER A 639 24.06 -31.70 -27.48
C SER A 639 24.21 -31.27 -28.95
N LEU A 640 23.17 -30.67 -29.54
CA LEU A 640 23.16 -30.18 -30.93
C LEU A 640 23.80 -28.77 -31.02
N SER A 641 25.10 -28.68 -30.74
CA SER A 641 25.86 -27.42 -30.71
C SER A 641 25.91 -26.66 -32.04
N GLU A 642 25.60 -27.34 -33.16
CA GLU A 642 25.49 -26.72 -34.50
C GLU A 642 24.21 -25.88 -34.67
N HIS A 643 23.18 -26.11 -33.84
CA HIS A 643 21.88 -25.42 -33.92
C HIS A 643 21.57 -24.56 -32.70
N TYR A 644 22.18 -24.88 -31.53
CA TYR A 644 22.03 -24.13 -30.29
C TYR A 644 23.41 -23.71 -29.76
N SER A 645 23.84 -22.49 -30.09
CA SER A 645 25.08 -21.97 -29.51
C SER A 645 24.92 -21.62 -28.01
N PRO A 646 25.98 -21.64 -27.19
CA PRO A 646 25.87 -21.32 -25.77
C PRO A 646 25.27 -19.93 -25.48
N ASN A 647 25.59 -18.93 -26.32
CA ASN A 647 25.02 -17.59 -26.19
C ASN A 647 23.50 -17.57 -26.48
N GLU A 648 23.02 -18.41 -27.41
CA GLU A 648 21.60 -18.55 -27.72
C GLU A 648 20.83 -19.29 -26.62
N VAL A 649 21.41 -20.34 -26.01
CA VAL A 649 20.78 -21.02 -24.86
C VAL A 649 20.66 -20.09 -23.66
N LEU A 650 21.69 -19.29 -23.37
CA LEU A 650 21.73 -18.39 -22.21
C LEU A 650 20.96 -17.08 -22.40
N SER A 651 20.70 -16.67 -23.66
CA SER A 651 19.82 -15.54 -23.97
C SER A 651 18.36 -15.96 -24.15
N ASP A 652 18.04 -17.26 -24.05
CA ASP A 652 16.70 -17.80 -24.27
C ASP A 652 15.72 -17.41 -23.16
N MET A 653 14.58 -16.89 -23.57
CA MET A 653 13.57 -16.25 -22.73
C MET A 653 12.18 -16.34 -23.37
N THR A 654 11.15 -16.52 -22.55
CA THR A 654 9.74 -16.39 -22.95
C THR A 654 9.37 -14.92 -23.28
N GLU A 655 8.15 -14.67 -23.79
CA GLU A 655 7.59 -13.30 -23.91
C GLU A 655 7.60 -12.55 -22.56
N ASP A 656 7.41 -13.30 -21.45
CA ASP A 656 7.53 -12.82 -20.07
C ASP A 656 8.98 -12.58 -19.59
N GLY A 657 10.01 -12.77 -20.43
CA GLY A 657 11.42 -12.62 -20.04
C GLY A 657 11.92 -13.71 -19.08
N THR A 658 11.22 -14.83 -18.95
CA THR A 658 11.62 -15.94 -18.05
C THR A 658 12.69 -16.79 -18.72
N THR A 659 13.86 -16.90 -18.10
CA THR A 659 14.96 -17.76 -18.61
C THR A 659 14.69 -19.25 -18.39
N LEU A 660 15.33 -20.11 -19.18
CA LEU A 660 15.23 -21.59 -19.05
C LEU A 660 15.46 -22.07 -17.60
N LEU A 661 16.51 -21.56 -16.94
CA LEU A 661 16.79 -21.91 -15.53
C LEU A 661 15.71 -21.38 -14.56
N SER A 662 15.14 -20.21 -14.83
CA SER A 662 14.04 -19.66 -14.02
C SER A 662 12.76 -20.51 -14.15
N ALA A 663 12.46 -21.01 -15.35
CA ALA A 663 11.34 -21.93 -15.57
C ALA A 663 11.57 -23.27 -14.85
N ALA A 664 12.75 -23.88 -14.99
CA ALA A 664 13.09 -25.13 -14.30
C ALA A 664 13.00 -25.03 -12.76
N VAL A 665 13.48 -23.92 -12.18
CA VAL A 665 13.36 -23.63 -10.74
C VAL A 665 11.91 -23.38 -10.32
N GLN A 666 11.11 -22.69 -11.14
CA GLN A 666 9.67 -22.50 -10.87
C GLN A 666 8.89 -23.82 -10.87
N LEU A 667 9.27 -24.78 -11.73
CA LEU A 667 8.68 -26.13 -11.78
C LEU A 667 9.20 -27.09 -10.69
N ALA A 668 10.20 -26.68 -9.90
CA ALA A 668 10.83 -27.47 -8.84
C ALA A 668 11.44 -28.82 -9.29
N ASN A 669 11.74 -28.99 -10.58
CA ASN A 669 12.35 -30.21 -11.11
C ASN A 669 13.89 -30.14 -10.98
N THR A 670 14.44 -30.89 -10.02
CA THR A 670 15.88 -30.89 -9.72
C THR A 670 16.74 -31.38 -10.88
N GLU A 671 16.31 -32.40 -11.62
CA GLU A 671 17.11 -32.95 -12.74
C GLU A 671 17.30 -31.91 -13.85
N LEU A 672 16.24 -31.18 -14.20
CA LEU A 672 16.31 -30.10 -15.19
C LEU A 672 17.19 -28.94 -14.73
N VAL A 673 17.12 -28.59 -13.45
CA VAL A 673 17.95 -27.52 -12.88
C VAL A 673 19.43 -27.93 -12.87
N ASP A 674 19.75 -29.16 -12.48
CA ASP A 674 21.14 -29.65 -12.50
C ASP A 674 21.70 -29.71 -13.93
N ILE A 675 20.94 -30.18 -14.92
CA ILE A 675 21.35 -30.16 -16.34
C ILE A 675 21.67 -28.73 -16.82
N LEU A 676 20.81 -27.76 -16.50
CA LEU A 676 20.99 -26.36 -16.94
C LEU A 676 22.12 -25.65 -16.16
N LEU A 677 22.30 -25.96 -14.88
CA LEU A 677 23.41 -25.43 -14.08
C LEU A 677 24.75 -25.98 -14.56
N ASP A 678 24.87 -27.30 -14.76
CA ASP A 678 26.10 -27.93 -15.23
C ASP A 678 26.47 -27.44 -16.64
N TYR A 679 25.48 -27.27 -17.53
CA TYR A 679 25.70 -26.66 -18.86
C TYR A 679 26.17 -25.20 -18.76
N ALA A 680 25.58 -24.39 -17.87
CA ALA A 680 25.97 -22.99 -17.69
C ALA A 680 27.36 -22.85 -17.03
N GLU A 681 27.68 -23.68 -16.03
CA GLU A 681 28.98 -23.72 -15.35
C GLU A 681 30.10 -24.17 -16.30
N GLN A 682 29.83 -25.07 -17.25
CA GLN A 682 30.83 -25.53 -18.24
C GLN A 682 31.07 -24.53 -19.39
N ASN A 683 30.07 -23.72 -19.76
CA ASN A 683 30.11 -22.87 -20.96
C ASN A 683 30.22 -21.36 -20.67
N THR A 684 30.38 -20.92 -19.41
CA THR A 684 30.46 -19.48 -19.07
C THR A 684 31.49 -19.10 -18.03
N ASP A 685 32.02 -17.87 -18.15
CA ASP A 685 32.80 -17.21 -17.10
C ASP A 685 31.89 -16.84 -15.91
N GLU A 686 32.45 -16.82 -14.69
CA GLU A 686 31.72 -16.44 -13.45
C GLU A 686 30.98 -15.09 -13.57
N ALA A 687 31.56 -14.13 -14.29
CA ALA A 687 30.93 -12.83 -14.54
C ALA A 687 29.67 -12.92 -15.42
N ARG A 688 29.70 -13.74 -16.47
CA ARG A 688 28.53 -13.98 -17.34
C ARG A 688 27.47 -14.81 -16.63
N PHE A 689 27.89 -15.82 -15.87
CA PHE A 689 26.99 -16.63 -15.05
C PHE A 689 26.21 -15.77 -14.03
N ARG A 690 26.88 -14.81 -13.39
CA ARG A 690 26.23 -13.80 -12.52
C ARG A 690 25.22 -12.94 -13.26
N SER A 691 25.55 -12.46 -14.47
CA SER A 691 24.58 -11.69 -15.27
C SER A 691 23.36 -12.53 -15.67
N TYR A 692 23.55 -13.81 -15.99
CA TYR A 692 22.45 -14.74 -16.30
C TYR A 692 21.53 -14.96 -15.09
N LEU A 693 22.10 -15.22 -13.90
CA LEU A 693 21.32 -15.34 -12.65
C LEU A 693 20.64 -14.04 -12.21
N ALA A 694 21.07 -12.88 -12.73
CA ALA A 694 20.48 -11.56 -12.48
C ALA A 694 19.44 -11.12 -13.52
N MET A 695 19.24 -11.87 -14.61
CA MET A 695 18.17 -11.58 -15.58
C MET A 695 16.79 -11.63 -14.91
N THR A 696 15.88 -10.74 -15.32
CA THR A 696 14.57 -10.55 -14.68
C THR A 696 13.40 -10.83 -15.61
N ASP A 697 12.37 -11.49 -15.07
CA ASP A 697 11.06 -11.64 -15.71
C ASP A 697 10.27 -10.31 -15.81
N SER A 698 9.08 -10.37 -16.41
CA SER A 698 8.11 -9.29 -16.53
C SER A 698 7.65 -8.69 -15.18
N ARG A 699 7.90 -9.37 -14.05
CA ARG A 699 7.65 -8.92 -12.67
C ARG A 699 8.90 -8.32 -12.00
N GLY A 700 10.04 -8.29 -12.69
CA GLY A 700 11.33 -7.83 -12.17
C GLY A 700 12.07 -8.88 -11.34
N ARG A 701 11.66 -10.15 -11.38
CA ARG A 701 12.19 -11.24 -10.56
C ARG A 701 13.19 -12.08 -11.34
N SER A 702 14.33 -12.33 -10.71
CA SER A 702 15.35 -13.26 -11.20
C SER A 702 15.21 -14.66 -10.61
N VAL A 703 15.98 -15.63 -11.12
CA VAL A 703 16.03 -17.03 -10.63
C VAL A 703 16.13 -17.09 -9.09
N ALA A 704 16.94 -16.21 -8.50
CA ALA A 704 17.12 -16.12 -7.06
C ALA A 704 15.82 -15.84 -6.27
N HIS A 705 14.83 -15.18 -6.87
CA HIS A 705 13.53 -14.94 -6.23
C HIS A 705 12.66 -16.19 -6.15
N TYR A 706 12.91 -17.20 -7.00
CA TYR A 706 12.16 -18.46 -7.06
C TYR A 706 12.87 -19.63 -6.38
N ILE A 707 14.10 -19.42 -5.87
CA ILE A 707 14.95 -20.47 -5.28
C ILE A 707 14.33 -21.18 -4.06
N PHE A 708 13.28 -20.61 -3.45
CA PHE A 708 12.54 -21.27 -2.38
C PHE A 708 11.88 -22.59 -2.83
N ASN A 709 11.64 -22.79 -4.13
CA ASN A 709 11.18 -24.06 -4.69
C ASN A 709 12.27 -25.16 -4.70
N THR A 710 13.54 -24.78 -4.59
CA THR A 710 14.70 -25.69 -4.66
C THR A 710 15.75 -25.36 -3.59
N PRO A 711 15.43 -25.56 -2.29
CA PRO A 711 16.26 -25.06 -1.17
C PRO A 711 17.72 -25.53 -1.17
N GLN A 712 18.03 -26.68 -1.76
CA GLN A 712 19.39 -27.22 -1.86
C GLN A 712 20.34 -26.26 -2.61
N LEU A 713 19.83 -25.53 -3.61
CA LEU A 713 20.62 -24.60 -4.42
C LEU A 713 21.08 -23.36 -3.63
N ILE A 714 20.41 -23.02 -2.53
CA ILE A 714 20.79 -21.90 -1.66
C ILE A 714 22.23 -22.08 -1.15
N LYS A 715 22.65 -23.33 -0.89
CA LYS A 715 24.01 -23.67 -0.46
C LYS A 715 25.00 -23.70 -1.63
N LYS A 716 24.64 -24.32 -2.77
CA LYS A 716 25.52 -24.40 -3.97
C LYS A 716 25.83 -23.00 -4.53
N LEU A 717 24.83 -22.13 -4.64
CA LEU A 717 24.93 -20.85 -5.35
C LEU A 717 25.07 -19.61 -4.43
N ALA A 718 25.26 -19.81 -3.12
CA ALA A 718 25.28 -18.75 -2.09
C ALA A 718 26.10 -17.50 -2.48
N ASN A 719 27.29 -17.69 -3.07
CA ASN A 719 28.27 -16.64 -3.40
C ASN A 719 28.04 -15.95 -4.76
N VAL A 720 27.06 -16.41 -5.54
CA VAL A 720 26.80 -16.00 -6.93
C VAL A 720 25.42 -15.34 -7.06
N LEU A 721 24.45 -15.72 -6.23
CA LEU A 721 23.07 -15.22 -6.28
C LEU A 721 22.98 -13.70 -5.98
N PRO A 722 22.15 -12.94 -6.73
CA PRO A 722 21.95 -11.51 -6.55
C PRO A 722 21.02 -11.17 -5.35
N TRP A 723 21.43 -11.51 -4.13
CA TRP A 723 20.64 -11.38 -2.89
C TRP A 723 20.03 -9.99 -2.59
N ARG A 724 20.53 -8.92 -3.20
CA ARG A 724 20.06 -7.53 -3.02
C ARG A 724 19.25 -6.96 -4.20
N GLN A 725 19.12 -7.70 -5.30
CA GLN A 725 18.27 -7.31 -6.42
C GLN A 725 16.82 -7.20 -5.93
N LYS A 726 16.05 -6.23 -6.43
CA LYS A 726 14.66 -5.99 -6.02
C LYS A 726 13.70 -6.20 -7.19
N ASP A 727 12.59 -6.90 -6.95
CA ASP A 727 11.48 -7.02 -7.90
C ASP A 727 10.67 -5.71 -8.04
N LYS A 728 9.69 -5.66 -8.96
CA LYS A 728 8.81 -4.48 -9.13
C LYS A 728 8.03 -4.09 -7.86
N ILE A 729 7.93 -4.97 -6.86
CA ILE A 729 7.28 -4.72 -5.55
C ILE A 729 8.33 -4.39 -4.47
N GLY A 730 9.62 -4.55 -4.77
CA GLY A 730 10.75 -4.21 -3.90
C GLY A 730 11.28 -5.39 -3.10
N HIS A 731 10.72 -6.59 -3.29
CA HIS A 731 11.20 -7.77 -2.60
C HIS A 731 12.58 -8.15 -3.13
N THR A 732 13.47 -8.52 -2.23
CA THR A 732 14.72 -9.20 -2.58
C THR A 732 14.54 -10.71 -2.54
N PRO A 733 15.46 -11.53 -3.12
CA PRO A 733 15.45 -12.98 -2.97
C PRO A 733 15.24 -13.46 -1.53
N LEU A 734 16.00 -12.89 -0.57
CA LEU A 734 15.86 -13.20 0.85
C LEU A 734 14.47 -12.80 1.41
N PHE A 735 13.89 -11.70 0.93
CA PHE A 735 12.55 -11.27 1.33
C PHE A 735 11.46 -12.20 0.78
N ALA A 736 11.64 -12.74 -0.43
CA ALA A 736 10.74 -13.74 -1.00
C ALA A 736 10.75 -15.04 -0.17
N ILE A 737 11.94 -15.58 0.13
CA ILE A 737 12.12 -16.78 0.99
C ILE A 737 11.50 -16.56 2.38
N CYS A 738 11.67 -15.38 2.99
CA CYS A 738 11.06 -15.08 4.29
C CYS A 738 9.52 -15.00 4.26
N ARG A 739 8.89 -14.90 3.08
CA ARG A 739 7.42 -14.84 2.92
C ARG A 739 6.75 -16.19 2.62
N THR A 740 7.49 -17.25 2.33
CA THR A 740 6.92 -18.57 1.98
C THR A 740 6.66 -19.41 3.23
N TYR A 741 5.72 -18.98 4.05
CA TYR A 741 5.39 -19.63 5.34
C TYR A 741 4.87 -21.07 5.19
N ASP A 742 4.31 -21.40 4.02
CA ASP A 742 3.67 -22.69 3.74
C ASP A 742 4.68 -23.78 3.30
N HIS A 743 5.98 -23.45 3.18
CA HIS A 743 7.02 -24.41 2.81
C HIS A 743 7.39 -25.30 4.01
N ALA A 744 7.40 -26.63 3.83
CA ALA A 744 7.68 -27.59 4.91
C ALA A 744 9.01 -27.28 5.65
N ASP A 745 10.07 -27.02 4.90
CA ASP A 745 11.40 -26.68 5.41
C ASP A 745 11.62 -25.18 5.69
N TYR A 746 10.58 -24.39 5.97
CA TYR A 746 10.71 -22.92 6.13
C TYR A 746 11.82 -22.48 7.11
N SER A 747 11.91 -23.11 8.29
CA SER A 747 12.87 -22.72 9.34
C SER A 747 14.34 -23.04 8.98
N THR A 748 14.59 -24.13 8.24
CA THR A 748 15.94 -24.49 7.75
C THR A 748 16.29 -23.65 6.53
N MET A 749 15.40 -23.56 5.55
CA MET A 749 15.57 -22.76 4.32
C MET A 749 15.88 -21.29 4.61
N VAL A 750 15.09 -20.62 5.46
CA VAL A 750 15.35 -19.21 5.82
C VAL A 750 16.67 -19.08 6.58
N SER A 751 17.03 -20.04 7.43
CA SER A 751 18.31 -20.02 8.15
C SER A 751 19.50 -20.15 7.22
N ASP A 752 19.42 -21.07 6.25
CA ASP A 752 20.45 -21.26 5.23
C ASP A 752 20.55 -20.03 4.32
N ALA A 753 19.41 -19.41 3.94
CA ALA A 753 19.38 -18.17 3.17
C ALA A 753 19.98 -16.97 3.94
N LEU A 754 19.75 -16.85 5.25
CA LEU A 754 20.37 -15.82 6.09
C LEU A 754 21.90 -15.98 6.17
N VAL A 755 22.39 -17.22 6.26
CA VAL A 755 23.84 -17.52 6.24
C VAL A 755 24.45 -17.25 4.87
N ALA A 756 23.80 -17.69 3.79
CA ALA A 756 24.24 -17.46 2.41
C ALA A 756 24.28 -15.97 2.06
N ALA A 757 23.22 -15.22 2.38
CA ALA A 757 23.17 -13.77 2.17
C ALA A 757 24.25 -13.02 2.96
N LYS A 758 24.57 -13.48 4.19
CA LYS A 758 25.68 -12.93 4.99
C LYS A 758 27.04 -13.17 4.34
N GLN A 759 27.30 -14.39 3.86
CA GLN A 759 28.54 -14.74 3.17
C GLN A 759 28.72 -13.91 1.87
N ALA A 760 27.63 -13.73 1.12
CA ALA A 760 27.62 -12.93 -0.11
C ALA A 760 27.95 -11.44 0.10
N GLN A 761 27.82 -10.88 1.31
CA GLN A 761 28.19 -9.48 1.57
C GLN A 761 29.70 -9.23 1.51
N ARG A 762 30.54 -10.26 1.69
CA ARG A 762 32.03 -10.21 1.68
C ARG A 762 32.70 -9.19 2.62
N ASP A 763 31.94 -8.50 3.47
CA ASP A 763 32.44 -7.45 4.37
C ASP A 763 32.71 -7.95 5.81
N GLY A 764 32.57 -9.26 6.04
CA GLY A 764 32.85 -9.94 7.31
C GLY A 764 31.89 -9.61 8.48
N GLY A 765 30.94 -8.69 8.27
CA GLY A 765 30.04 -8.21 9.30
C GLY A 765 28.76 -9.05 9.49
N PRO A 766 27.90 -8.68 10.46
CA PRO A 766 26.53 -9.20 10.56
C PRO A 766 25.69 -8.78 9.35
N LEU A 767 24.67 -9.57 9.00
CA LEU A 767 23.82 -9.31 7.84
C LEU A 767 23.06 -7.98 8.01
N ARG A 768 23.07 -7.15 6.96
CA ARG A 768 22.35 -5.87 6.90
C ARG A 768 20.89 -6.05 6.49
N ILE A 769 19.96 -5.99 7.43
CA ILE A 769 18.52 -6.18 7.12
C ILE A 769 17.89 -4.98 6.38
N GLU A 770 18.45 -3.78 6.52
CA GLU A 770 17.95 -2.56 5.87
C GLU A 770 18.00 -2.64 4.33
N ASP A 771 18.93 -3.42 3.76
CA ASP A 771 19.03 -3.68 2.31
C ASP A 771 17.78 -4.45 1.80
N HIS A 772 17.16 -5.27 2.66
CA HIS A 772 16.05 -6.18 2.37
C HIS A 772 14.70 -5.58 2.79
N THR A 773 14.30 -4.51 2.10
CA THR A 773 13.11 -3.69 2.36
C THR A 773 12.21 -3.58 1.13
N ASP A 774 10.89 -3.72 1.28
CA ASP A 774 9.93 -3.56 0.16
C ASP A 774 9.61 -2.08 -0.15
N HIS A 775 8.84 -1.81 -1.21
CA HIS A 775 8.37 -0.44 -1.55
C HIS A 775 7.38 0.16 -0.54
N LYS A 776 7.04 -0.56 0.54
CA LYS A 776 6.14 -0.11 1.62
C LYS A 776 6.88 0.11 2.95
N GLY A 777 8.21 0.07 2.92
CA GLY A 777 9.08 0.23 4.09
C GLY A 777 9.11 -0.99 5.04
N ASN A 778 8.53 -2.13 4.67
CA ASN A 778 8.59 -3.34 5.50
C ASN A 778 10.00 -3.95 5.44
N SER A 779 10.62 -4.15 6.60
CA SER A 779 11.86 -4.94 6.76
C SER A 779 11.55 -6.43 6.98
N LEU A 780 12.58 -7.29 6.99
CA LEU A 780 12.41 -8.72 7.31
C LEU A 780 11.71 -8.97 8.66
N LEU A 781 11.92 -8.09 9.66
CA LEU A 781 11.24 -8.18 10.96
C LEU A 781 9.70 -8.01 10.86
N HIS A 782 9.20 -7.31 9.84
CA HIS A 782 7.77 -7.06 9.66
C HIS A 782 7.03 -8.26 9.06
N ILE A 783 7.74 -9.16 8.37
CA ILE A 783 7.15 -10.31 7.69
C ILE A 783 7.27 -11.61 8.49
N VAL A 784 8.47 -11.91 9.03
CA VAL A 784 8.79 -13.20 9.67
C VAL A 784 7.75 -13.60 10.72
N ASN A 785 7.28 -14.85 10.62
CA ASN A 785 6.24 -15.39 11.49
C ASN A 785 6.79 -16.31 12.60
N ASP A 786 7.93 -16.98 12.35
CA ASP A 786 8.51 -17.97 13.27
C ASP A 786 9.39 -17.34 14.36
N ALA A 787 9.17 -17.82 15.59
CA ALA A 787 9.93 -17.51 16.79
C ALA A 787 11.42 -17.87 16.66
N GLY A 788 11.73 -19.05 16.11
CA GLY A 788 13.10 -19.52 15.92
C GLY A 788 13.90 -18.63 14.97
N ILE A 789 13.33 -18.32 13.80
CA ILE A 789 13.94 -17.39 12.84
C ILE A 789 14.10 -16.00 13.45
N MET A 790 13.09 -15.45 14.13
CA MET A 790 13.19 -14.13 14.77
C MET A 790 14.36 -14.08 15.76
N GLN A 791 14.48 -15.07 16.65
CA GLN A 791 15.59 -15.12 17.60
C GLN A 791 16.97 -15.20 16.91
N ARG A 792 17.09 -15.99 15.83
CA ARG A 792 18.33 -16.04 15.01
C ARG A 792 18.63 -14.69 14.36
N ILE A 793 17.63 -13.99 13.82
CA ILE A 793 17.79 -12.65 13.26
C ILE A 793 18.33 -11.66 14.31
N LEU A 794 17.77 -11.68 15.53
CA LEU A 794 18.21 -10.80 16.61
C LEU A 794 19.64 -11.10 17.12
N GLN A 795 20.11 -12.34 16.94
CA GLN A 795 21.44 -12.77 17.39
C GLN A 795 22.54 -12.61 16.32
N TYR A 796 22.23 -12.81 15.04
CA TYR A 796 23.24 -12.89 13.96
C TYR A 796 23.21 -11.72 12.96
N CYS A 797 22.15 -10.91 12.96
CA CYS A 797 21.99 -9.77 12.05
C CYS A 797 22.10 -8.43 12.81
N ASP A 798 22.39 -7.35 12.08
CA ASP A 798 22.38 -6.00 12.64
C ASP A 798 21.06 -5.30 12.25
N VAL A 799 20.25 -5.01 13.26
CA VAL A 799 18.82 -4.71 13.07
C VAL A 799 18.34 -3.67 14.06
N ASP A 800 17.56 -2.71 13.56
CA ASP A 800 16.71 -1.85 14.36
C ASP A 800 15.37 -2.55 14.63
N LEU A 801 15.10 -2.81 15.92
CA LEU A 801 13.85 -3.40 16.41
C LEU A 801 12.64 -2.45 16.31
N ASN A 802 12.91 -1.14 16.32
CA ASN A 802 11.91 -0.08 16.33
C ASN A 802 11.70 0.53 14.93
N ALA A 803 12.31 -0.05 13.89
CA ALA A 803 12.13 0.38 12.51
C ALA A 803 10.64 0.42 12.14
N MET A 804 10.21 1.53 11.55
CA MET A 804 8.81 1.78 11.18
C MET A 804 8.64 1.71 9.66
N ASN A 805 7.60 1.02 9.19
CA ASN A 805 7.23 1.03 7.77
C ASN A 805 6.51 2.34 7.37
N ASP A 806 6.12 2.50 6.09
CA ASP A 806 5.50 3.73 5.57
C ASP A 806 4.19 4.12 6.28
N ARG A 807 3.48 3.13 6.83
CA ARG A 807 2.26 3.32 7.62
C ARG A 807 2.54 3.52 9.11
N LYS A 808 3.81 3.71 9.48
CA LYS A 808 4.30 3.87 10.86
C LYS A 808 4.07 2.67 11.78
N PHE A 809 3.91 1.45 11.24
CA PHE A 809 3.89 0.23 12.06
C PHE A 809 5.31 -0.23 12.36
N THR A 810 5.58 -0.65 13.60
CA THR A 810 6.77 -1.42 13.98
C THR A 810 6.53 -2.93 13.88
N PRO A 811 7.58 -3.77 13.91
CA PRO A 811 7.45 -5.23 14.00
C PRO A 811 6.56 -5.69 15.17
N LEU A 812 6.72 -5.06 16.34
CA LEU A 812 5.91 -5.34 17.53
C LEU A 812 4.42 -5.03 17.28
N MET A 813 4.10 -3.90 16.63
CA MET A 813 2.71 -3.56 16.31
C MET A 813 2.07 -4.58 15.36
N LEU A 814 2.81 -5.10 14.37
CA LEU A 814 2.30 -6.15 13.49
C LEU A 814 2.11 -7.47 14.24
N ALA A 815 3.04 -7.85 15.11
CA ALA A 815 2.91 -9.02 15.97
C ALA A 815 1.64 -8.93 16.83
N SER A 816 1.40 -7.79 17.50
CA SER A 816 0.19 -7.56 18.29
C SER A 816 -1.09 -7.60 17.44
N LYS A 817 -1.08 -6.93 16.28
CA LYS A 817 -2.25 -6.84 15.38
C LYS A 817 -2.70 -8.19 14.83
N TYR A 818 -1.76 -9.10 14.55
CA TYR A 818 -2.08 -10.44 14.05
C TYR A 818 -2.23 -11.50 15.16
N GLY A 819 -1.96 -11.16 16.41
CA GLY A 819 -2.07 -12.08 17.55
C GLY A 819 -0.89 -13.05 17.70
N ARG A 820 0.31 -12.66 17.24
CA ARG A 820 1.52 -13.51 17.29
C ARG A 820 2.15 -13.45 18.69
N VAL A 821 1.57 -14.16 19.66
CA VAL A 821 1.96 -14.10 21.09
C VAL A 821 3.45 -14.38 21.32
N ASP A 822 4.05 -15.34 20.62
CA ASP A 822 5.48 -15.66 20.79
C ASP A 822 6.43 -14.66 20.11
N MET A 823 6.01 -14.01 19.03
CA MET A 823 6.70 -12.82 18.51
C MET A 823 6.73 -11.70 19.54
N VAL A 824 5.58 -11.40 20.16
CA VAL A 824 5.48 -10.39 21.21
C VAL A 824 6.40 -10.74 22.39
N ARG A 825 6.43 -12.01 22.81
CA ARG A 825 7.31 -12.48 23.89
C ARG A 825 8.80 -12.28 23.58
N ILE A 826 9.24 -12.61 22.36
CA ILE A 826 10.65 -12.47 21.96
C ILE A 826 11.03 -10.99 21.80
N LEU A 827 10.20 -10.18 21.15
CA LEU A 827 10.46 -8.76 20.94
C LEU A 827 10.48 -7.98 22.27
N LEU A 828 9.58 -8.29 23.21
CA LEU A 828 9.56 -7.67 24.55
C LEU A 828 10.63 -8.21 25.52
N GLY A 829 11.31 -9.30 25.16
CA GLY A 829 12.49 -9.78 25.89
C GLY A 829 13.74 -8.92 25.65
N ASP A 830 13.78 -8.12 24.58
CA ASP A 830 14.91 -7.24 24.27
C ASP A 830 14.70 -5.83 24.85
N PRO A 831 15.59 -5.31 25.72
CA PRO A 831 15.42 -4.00 26.36
C PRO A 831 15.53 -2.80 25.39
N ARG A 832 15.79 -3.02 24.10
CA ARG A 832 15.82 -1.98 23.06
C ARG A 832 14.46 -1.64 22.48
N ILE A 833 13.45 -2.51 22.64
CA ILE A 833 12.11 -2.31 22.06
C ILE A 833 11.38 -1.14 22.73
N ASP A 834 10.67 -0.34 21.95
CA ASP A 834 9.86 0.77 22.45
C ASP A 834 8.36 0.46 22.32
N LEU A 835 7.71 0.34 23.47
CA LEU A 835 6.28 0.06 23.64
C LEU A 835 5.37 1.26 23.37
N HIS A 836 5.91 2.49 23.44
CA HIS A 836 5.13 3.73 23.39
C HIS A 836 5.10 4.39 22.02
N LEU A 837 5.84 3.86 21.04
CA LEU A 837 5.76 4.24 19.64
C LEU A 837 4.32 4.16 19.13
N ARG A 838 3.99 5.05 18.18
CA ARG A 838 2.63 5.23 17.65
C ARG A 838 2.61 5.16 16.12
N GLU A 839 1.63 4.45 15.57
CA GLU A 839 1.35 4.44 14.13
C GLU A 839 0.70 5.76 13.64
N ALA A 840 0.42 5.87 12.35
CA ALA A 840 -0.08 7.11 11.72
C ALA A 840 -1.37 7.68 12.34
N ARG A 841 -2.25 6.83 12.89
CA ARG A 841 -3.48 7.20 13.61
C ARG A 841 -3.27 7.46 15.12
N GLY A 842 -2.03 7.35 15.60
CA GLY A 842 -1.67 7.58 17.01
C GLY A 842 -1.87 6.38 17.94
N LEU A 843 -2.04 5.17 17.41
CA LEU A 843 -2.25 3.95 18.20
C LEU A 843 -0.93 3.24 18.55
N THR A 844 -0.85 2.67 19.76
CA THR A 844 0.30 1.88 20.23
C THR A 844 0.15 0.39 19.93
N ALA A 845 1.21 -0.41 20.13
CA ALA A 845 1.16 -1.86 19.94
C ALA A 845 0.11 -2.59 20.81
N VAL A 846 -0.22 -2.07 22.00
CA VAL A 846 -1.26 -2.64 22.88
C VAL A 846 -2.67 -2.28 22.40
N GLU A 847 -2.85 -1.06 21.91
CA GLU A 847 -4.15 -0.61 21.36
C GLU A 847 -4.49 -1.30 20.03
N LEU A 848 -3.45 -1.71 19.28
CA LEU A 848 -3.58 -2.49 18.04
C LEU A 848 -3.77 -4.00 18.26
N ALA A 849 -3.60 -4.50 19.49
CA ALA A 849 -3.65 -5.93 19.78
C ALA A 849 -4.99 -6.56 19.37
N LYS A 850 -4.93 -7.74 18.74
CA LYS A 850 -6.08 -8.47 18.19
C LYS A 850 -7.15 -8.79 19.25
N ASP A 851 -6.72 -9.28 20.40
CA ASP A 851 -7.54 -9.85 21.47
C ASP A 851 -7.03 -9.39 22.85
N ASP A 852 -7.78 -9.73 23.91
CA ASP A 852 -7.36 -9.43 25.28
C ASP A 852 -6.23 -10.33 25.78
N GLU A 853 -5.98 -11.49 25.16
CA GLU A 853 -4.85 -12.35 25.53
C GLU A 853 -3.52 -11.66 25.24
N VAL A 854 -3.35 -11.13 24.02
CA VAL A 854 -2.15 -10.38 23.64
C VAL A 854 -1.99 -9.13 24.50
N ARG A 855 -3.08 -8.40 24.81
CA ARG A 855 -3.03 -7.25 25.71
C ARG A 855 -2.57 -7.66 27.10
N ASN A 856 -3.17 -8.70 27.67
CA ASN A 856 -2.79 -9.24 28.97
C ASN A 856 -1.33 -9.69 28.98
N ARG A 857 -0.85 -10.31 27.90
CA ARG A 857 0.53 -10.78 27.79
C ARG A 857 1.55 -9.66 27.70
N ILE A 858 1.26 -8.60 26.95
CA ILE A 858 2.10 -7.38 26.96
C ILE A 858 2.06 -6.76 28.36
N ASP A 859 0.86 -6.63 28.93
CA ASP A 859 0.65 -6.07 30.27
C ASP A 859 1.45 -6.88 31.34
N ASP A 860 1.48 -8.21 31.27
CA ASP A 860 2.27 -9.07 32.16
C ASP A 860 3.77 -8.91 31.94
N LEU A 861 4.24 -8.86 30.68
CA LEU A 861 5.66 -8.66 30.38
C LEU A 861 6.15 -7.28 30.85
N THR A 862 5.31 -6.25 30.81
CA THR A 862 5.63 -4.94 31.41
C THR A 862 5.62 -4.93 32.94
N LEU A 863 4.87 -5.81 33.60
CA LEU A 863 4.94 -5.97 35.06
C LEU A 863 6.35 -6.47 35.47
N PHE A 864 6.89 -7.44 34.75
CA PHE A 864 8.24 -8.00 34.97
C PHE A 864 9.37 -7.19 34.32
N ALA A 865 9.08 -5.98 33.81
CA ALA A 865 10.12 -5.10 33.28
C ALA A 865 11.16 -4.75 34.36
N PRO A 866 12.45 -4.61 34.03
CA PRO A 866 13.54 -4.36 34.99
C PRO A 866 13.46 -3.00 35.72
N SER A 867 12.45 -2.18 35.41
CA SER A 867 12.08 -0.97 36.13
C SER A 867 11.29 -1.24 37.43
N ASN A 868 10.69 -2.41 37.57
CA ASN A 868 9.91 -2.80 38.75
C ASN A 868 10.75 -3.74 39.63
N SER A 869 11.09 -3.30 40.83
CA SER A 869 11.73 -4.13 41.84
C SER A 869 10.67 -5.01 42.54
N PRO A 870 11.01 -6.26 42.93
CA PRO A 870 10.19 -7.02 43.85
C PRO A 870 10.29 -6.47 45.27
N ASP A 871 9.18 -6.54 46.01
CA ASP A 871 9.10 -6.24 47.43
C ASP A 871 9.86 -7.28 48.27
N LEU A 872 10.00 -7.09 49.59
CA LEU A 872 10.59 -8.07 50.51
C LEU A 872 9.99 -9.49 50.41
N ALA A 873 8.71 -9.60 50.00
CA ALA A 873 8.00 -10.86 49.81
C ALA A 873 8.16 -11.47 48.39
N GLY A 874 9.03 -10.91 47.54
CA GLY A 874 9.21 -11.34 46.14
C GLY A 874 8.08 -10.94 45.19
N ARG A 875 7.08 -10.21 45.67
CA ARG A 875 5.91 -9.73 44.92
C ARG A 875 6.28 -8.50 44.08
N ILE A 876 5.69 -8.35 42.89
CA ILE A 876 5.91 -7.20 42.01
C ILE A 876 4.56 -6.52 41.74
N THR A 877 4.47 -5.21 41.91
CA THR A 877 3.26 -4.40 41.65
C THR A 877 3.55 -3.20 40.77
N SER A 878 2.69 -2.93 39.77
CA SER A 878 2.74 -1.69 38.98
C SER A 878 1.41 -1.36 38.30
N ILE A 879 1.21 -0.08 37.99
CA ILE A 879 0.17 0.38 37.06
C ILE A 879 0.71 0.22 35.64
N VAL A 880 0.33 -0.88 35.03
CA VAL A 880 0.83 -1.31 33.73
C VAL A 880 0.28 -0.46 32.59
N ARG A 881 -1.03 -0.15 32.63
CA ARG A 881 -1.71 0.51 31.52
C ARG A 881 -2.88 1.38 31.97
N SER A 882 -2.99 2.56 31.38
CA SER A 882 -4.17 3.41 31.40
C SER A 882 -4.96 3.31 30.10
N PHE A 883 -6.30 3.41 30.16
CA PHE A 883 -7.13 3.49 28.95
C PHE A 883 -8.41 4.32 29.17
N PHE A 884 -9.01 4.75 28.06
CA PHE A 884 -10.27 5.49 28.02
C PHE A 884 -11.45 4.51 28.02
N VAL A 885 -12.46 4.76 28.86
CA VAL A 885 -13.73 4.02 28.87
C VAL A 885 -14.80 4.78 28.06
N GLU A 886 -15.84 4.08 27.62
CA GLU A 886 -16.93 4.66 26.79
C GLU A 886 -17.75 5.74 27.52
N ASP A 887 -17.69 5.80 28.85
CA ASP A 887 -18.29 6.81 29.72
C ASP A 887 -17.51 8.14 29.77
N GLY A 888 -16.34 8.23 29.13
CA GLY A 888 -15.44 9.39 29.23
C GLY A 888 -14.58 9.41 30.49
N SER A 889 -14.60 8.34 31.29
CA SER A 889 -13.67 8.15 32.40
C SER A 889 -12.33 7.59 31.92
N SER A 890 -11.32 7.73 32.78
CA SER A 890 -10.00 7.12 32.61
C SER A 890 -9.82 6.04 33.66
N ARG A 891 -9.48 4.82 33.22
CA ARG A 891 -9.23 3.68 34.11
C ARG A 891 -7.78 3.23 33.99
N TYR A 892 -7.25 2.79 35.13
CA TYR A 892 -5.89 2.35 35.33
C TYR A 892 -5.90 0.86 35.72
N ILE A 893 -5.05 0.07 35.08
CA ILE A 893 -4.89 -1.36 35.34
C ILE A 893 -3.70 -1.54 36.27
N LEU A 894 -3.99 -1.96 37.50
CA LEU A 894 -3.02 -2.49 38.44
C LEU A 894 -2.82 -3.98 38.14
N LYS A 895 -1.57 -4.42 38.15
CA LYS A 895 -1.24 -5.84 38.24
C LYS A 895 -0.33 -6.08 39.45
N SER A 896 -0.60 -7.16 40.19
CA SER A 896 0.26 -7.69 41.25
C SER A 896 0.63 -9.12 40.94
N GLY A 897 1.92 -9.39 40.75
CA GLY A 897 2.47 -10.72 40.55
C GLY A 897 3.07 -11.22 41.86
N ALA A 898 2.48 -12.25 42.45
CA ALA A 898 3.05 -12.96 43.60
C ALA A 898 3.72 -14.27 43.13
N PRO A 899 4.92 -14.63 43.62
CA PRO A 899 5.53 -15.92 43.31
C PRO A 899 4.70 -17.06 43.92
N ASN A 900 4.51 -18.15 43.18
CA ASN A 900 3.73 -19.30 43.63
C ASN A 900 4.65 -20.44 44.13
N PRO A 901 4.89 -20.56 45.45
CA PRO A 901 5.82 -21.55 45.99
C PRO A 901 5.37 -23.00 45.78
N ALA A 902 4.09 -23.25 45.44
CA ALA A 902 3.56 -24.60 45.24
C ALA A 902 3.85 -25.18 43.84
N VAL A 903 4.26 -24.34 42.87
CA VAL A 903 4.54 -24.79 41.48
C VAL A 903 6.02 -24.61 41.14
N SER A 904 6.54 -23.38 41.25
CA SER A 904 7.98 -23.11 41.19
C SER A 904 8.25 -21.68 41.64
N SER A 905 9.48 -21.39 42.11
CA SER A 905 9.93 -20.01 42.38
C SER A 905 9.97 -19.09 41.15
N THR A 906 9.76 -19.63 39.94
CA THR A 906 9.72 -18.87 38.67
C THR A 906 8.30 -18.61 38.17
N THR A 907 7.28 -19.25 38.77
CA THR A 907 5.87 -19.11 38.38
C THR A 907 5.21 -18.04 39.22
N TYR A 908 4.59 -17.04 38.58
CA TYR A 908 3.89 -15.95 39.26
C TYR A 908 2.37 -16.05 39.04
N THR A 909 1.59 -15.93 40.12
CA THR A 909 0.15 -15.67 40.05
C THR A 909 -0.09 -14.17 39.94
N ILE A 910 -0.77 -13.74 38.88
CA ILE A 910 -1.00 -12.32 38.57
C ILE A 910 -2.46 -11.96 38.86
N THR A 911 -2.70 -11.09 39.85
CA THR A 911 -4.01 -10.49 40.09
C THR A 911 -4.11 -9.16 39.36
N THR A 912 -5.20 -8.93 38.64
CA THR A 912 -5.45 -7.70 37.87
C THR A 912 -6.64 -6.95 38.46
N SER A 913 -6.45 -5.67 38.82
CA SER A 913 -7.51 -4.80 39.35
C SER A 913 -7.62 -3.52 38.52
N ARG A 914 -8.83 -2.94 38.46
CA ARG A 914 -9.14 -1.75 37.66
C ARG A 914 -9.56 -0.60 38.58
N ARG A 915 -8.98 0.59 38.39
CA ARG A 915 -9.20 1.76 39.25
C ARG A 915 -9.48 3.02 38.45
N ALA A 916 -10.38 3.88 38.93
CA ALA A 916 -10.54 5.26 38.49
C ALA A 916 -9.62 6.19 39.30
N LEU A 917 -9.37 7.41 38.79
CA LEU A 917 -8.59 8.42 39.49
C LEU A 917 -9.14 8.74 40.90
N GLN A 918 -10.46 8.77 41.04
CA GLN A 918 -11.13 9.04 42.32
C GLN A 918 -10.83 7.97 43.38
N ASP A 919 -10.61 6.72 42.98
CA ASP A 919 -10.33 5.61 43.92
C ASP A 919 -8.99 5.82 44.64
N PHE A 920 -8.02 6.45 43.98
CA PHE A 920 -6.72 6.81 44.57
C PHE A 920 -6.83 8.00 45.54
N GLU A 921 -7.68 8.98 45.24
CA GLU A 921 -7.97 10.08 46.17
C GLU A 921 -8.73 9.58 47.41
N ASN A 922 -9.69 8.68 47.21
CA ASN A 922 -10.44 8.04 48.29
C ASN A 922 -9.50 7.19 49.17
N LEU A 923 -8.64 6.35 48.58
CA LEU A 923 -7.58 5.63 49.30
C LEU A 923 -6.70 6.59 50.11
N ALA A 924 -6.26 7.70 49.49
CA ALA A 924 -5.41 8.67 50.17
C ALA A 924 -6.10 9.37 51.34
N LYS A 925 -7.39 9.68 51.19
CA LYS A 925 -8.25 10.26 52.23
C LYS A 925 -8.47 9.29 53.39
N TRP A 926 -8.74 8.02 53.12
CA TRP A 926 -8.97 6.99 54.14
C TRP A 926 -7.69 6.67 54.92
N LEU A 927 -6.54 6.46 54.26
CA LEU A 927 -5.25 6.24 54.93
C LEU A 927 -4.86 7.42 55.84
N LYS A 928 -5.15 8.65 55.41
CA LYS A 928 -4.93 9.87 56.20
C LYS A 928 -5.91 10.00 57.38
N MET A 929 -7.08 9.37 57.31
CA MET A 929 -8.04 9.31 58.41
C MET A 929 -7.60 8.28 59.46
N ASP A 930 -7.15 7.10 59.03
CA ASP A 930 -6.65 6.02 59.90
C ASP A 930 -5.37 6.41 60.65
N SER A 931 -4.45 7.14 59.99
CA SER A 931 -3.16 7.55 60.55
C SER A 931 -2.94 9.06 60.42
N PRO A 932 -3.59 9.88 61.28
CA PRO A 932 -3.63 11.34 61.12
C PRO A 932 -2.29 12.02 61.42
N ALA A 933 -1.39 11.39 62.18
CA ALA A 933 -0.03 11.90 62.42
C ALA A 933 0.88 11.76 61.19
N SER A 934 0.64 10.75 60.34
CA SER A 934 1.52 10.37 59.24
C SER A 934 1.67 11.40 58.11
N TYR A 935 2.82 11.38 57.41
CA TYR A 935 2.95 12.10 56.14
C TYR A 935 2.16 11.40 55.04
N MET A 936 1.52 12.18 54.16
CA MET A 936 0.77 11.62 53.03
C MET A 936 0.94 12.51 51.79
N PRO A 937 1.52 11.99 50.69
CA PRO A 937 1.58 12.71 49.42
C PRO A 937 0.19 13.17 48.98
N THR A 938 0.07 14.44 48.56
CA THR A 938 -1.21 15.02 48.19
C THR A 938 -1.64 14.53 46.81
N ILE A 939 -2.63 13.65 46.79
CA ILE A 939 -3.47 13.37 45.62
C ILE A 939 -4.77 14.15 45.77
N ALA A 940 -5.08 14.97 44.76
CA ALA A 940 -6.40 15.53 44.53
C ALA A 940 -6.68 15.40 43.04
N ALA A 941 -7.83 14.85 42.65
CA ALA A 941 -8.20 14.64 41.26
C ALA A 941 -8.26 15.97 40.49
N SER A 942 -8.55 17.08 41.17
CA SER A 942 -8.53 18.45 40.64
C SER A 942 -7.13 18.96 40.23
N ASN A 943 -6.05 18.39 40.77
CA ASN A 943 -4.69 18.73 40.33
C ASN A 943 -4.34 18.08 38.98
N PHE A 944 -4.95 16.94 38.67
CA PHE A 944 -4.75 16.25 37.40
C PHE A 944 -5.54 16.95 36.28
N ARG A 945 -4.90 17.12 35.13
CA ARG A 945 -5.57 17.59 33.93
C ARG A 945 -6.53 16.50 33.42
N GLY A 946 -7.72 16.87 32.97
CA GLY A 946 -8.64 15.92 32.34
C GLY A 946 -8.15 15.53 30.93
N PRO A 947 -8.04 14.25 30.57
CA PRO A 947 -7.65 13.87 29.20
C PRO A 947 -8.64 14.34 28.11
N PHE A 948 -9.92 14.48 28.46
CA PHE A 948 -11.03 14.78 27.53
C PHE A 948 -11.26 16.28 27.28
N GLN A 949 -10.31 17.15 27.61
CA GLN A 949 -10.41 18.60 27.36
C GLN A 949 -10.77 18.92 25.90
N LEU A 950 -10.20 18.17 24.95
CA LEU A 950 -10.68 18.11 23.57
C LEU A 950 -11.45 16.80 23.38
N HIS A 951 -12.77 16.89 23.21
CA HIS A 951 -13.65 15.71 23.25
C HIS A 951 -13.46 14.76 22.06
N SER A 952 -13.19 15.31 20.86
CA SER A 952 -12.96 14.53 19.64
C SER A 952 -11.62 13.79 19.66
N ARG A 953 -10.63 14.32 20.39
CA ARG A 953 -9.29 13.76 20.50
C ARG A 953 -8.75 13.91 21.94
N PRO A 954 -9.01 12.94 22.83
CA PRO A 954 -8.47 12.93 24.19
C PRO A 954 -6.95 12.83 24.22
N SER A 955 -6.30 13.51 25.17
CA SER A 955 -4.84 13.49 25.31
C SER A 955 -4.35 12.17 25.91
N ARG A 956 -3.45 11.49 25.19
CA ARG A 956 -2.68 10.35 25.69
C ARG A 956 -1.51 10.78 26.56
N ALA A 957 -0.92 11.95 26.31
CA ALA A 957 0.15 12.51 27.14
C ALA A 957 -0.35 12.79 28.58
N VAL A 958 -1.52 13.40 28.74
CA VAL A 958 -2.17 13.58 30.05
C VAL A 958 -2.46 12.24 30.73
N LEU A 959 -2.97 11.28 29.98
CA LEU A 959 -3.31 9.96 30.51
C LEU A 959 -2.05 9.20 31.01
N TYR A 960 -0.94 9.28 30.26
CA TYR A 960 0.35 8.70 30.64
C TYR A 960 0.99 9.41 31.84
N ASP A 961 0.95 10.75 31.91
CA ASP A 961 1.42 11.51 33.07
C ASP A 961 0.65 11.09 34.33
N ALA A 962 -0.67 10.97 34.24
CA ALA A 962 -1.50 10.44 35.32
C ALA A 962 -1.14 8.99 35.68
N GLN A 963 -0.97 8.08 34.70
CA GLN A 963 -0.54 6.70 34.95
C GLN A 963 0.78 6.66 35.75
N THR A 964 1.80 7.37 35.29
CA THR A 964 3.13 7.33 35.92
C THR A 964 3.19 8.07 37.25
N HIS A 965 2.34 9.08 37.49
CA HIS A 965 2.23 9.71 38.80
C HIS A 965 1.55 8.77 39.81
N LEU A 966 0.45 8.12 39.42
CA LEU A 966 -0.28 7.17 40.28
C LEU A 966 0.56 5.92 40.60
N ASP A 967 1.33 5.40 39.63
CA ASP A 967 2.26 4.28 39.85
C ASP A 967 3.36 4.65 40.86
N ARG A 968 3.96 5.83 40.73
CA ARG A 968 4.94 6.34 41.71
C ARG A 968 4.33 6.57 43.08
N PHE A 969 3.10 7.09 43.17
CA PHE A 969 2.39 7.24 44.44
C PHE A 969 2.20 5.90 45.16
N LEU A 970 1.71 4.88 44.46
CA LEU A 970 1.59 3.54 45.03
C LEU A 970 2.96 3.00 45.47
N LYS A 971 4.00 3.15 44.66
CA LYS A 971 5.37 2.75 45.02
C LYS A 971 5.94 3.53 46.22
N ILE A 972 5.50 4.76 46.48
CA ILE A 972 5.83 5.51 47.70
C ILE A 972 5.10 4.89 48.91
N LEU A 973 3.81 4.56 48.80
CA LEU A 973 3.06 3.91 49.89
C LEU A 973 3.61 2.52 50.23
N MET A 974 4.00 1.75 49.22
CA MET A 974 4.63 0.42 49.37
C MET A 974 5.98 0.46 50.10
N ASN A 975 6.67 1.61 50.06
CA ASN A 975 7.91 1.84 50.81
C ASN A 975 7.71 2.71 52.06
N HIS A 976 6.47 3.07 52.40
CA HIS A 976 6.17 3.93 53.53
C HIS A 976 6.26 3.13 54.84
N PRO A 977 6.91 3.65 55.90
CA PRO A 977 7.04 2.94 57.18
C PRO A 977 5.68 2.45 57.73
N THR A 978 4.70 3.35 57.75
CA THR A 978 3.35 3.11 58.28
C THR A 978 2.39 2.41 57.29
N PHE A 979 2.40 2.77 56.00
CA PHE A 979 1.37 2.32 55.06
C PHE A 979 1.71 1.05 54.25
N SER A 980 2.98 0.65 54.17
CA SER A 980 3.41 -0.54 53.41
C SER A 980 2.75 -1.84 53.89
N THR A 981 2.48 -1.96 55.18
CA THR A 981 1.80 -3.10 55.81
C THR A 981 0.28 -2.91 55.98
N HIS A 982 -0.29 -1.81 55.48
CA HIS A 982 -1.68 -1.47 55.76
C HIS A 982 -2.67 -2.29 54.90
N GLU A 983 -3.65 -2.94 55.54
CA GLU A 983 -4.59 -3.85 54.86
C GLU A 983 -5.28 -3.20 53.65
N MET A 984 -5.67 -1.93 53.77
CA MET A 984 -6.44 -1.20 52.75
C MET A 984 -5.64 -0.93 51.47
N LEU A 985 -4.30 -0.81 51.58
CA LEU A 985 -3.43 -0.71 50.42
C LEU A 985 -3.40 -2.04 49.66
N TRP A 986 -3.36 -3.16 50.38
CA TRP A 986 -3.37 -4.49 49.79
C TRP A 986 -4.75 -4.90 49.24
N GLU A 987 -5.84 -4.55 49.91
CA GLU A 987 -7.22 -4.67 49.39
C GLU A 987 -7.35 -3.91 48.06
N PHE A 988 -6.79 -2.69 47.98
CA PHE A 988 -6.74 -1.88 46.76
C PHE A 988 -5.95 -2.53 45.61
N PHE A 989 -4.91 -3.33 45.88
CA PHE A 989 -4.21 -4.10 44.83
C PHE A 989 -4.95 -5.37 44.41
N LEU A 990 -5.46 -6.14 45.39
CA LEU A 990 -5.82 -7.55 45.21
C LEU A 990 -7.29 -7.78 44.85
N VAL A 991 -8.21 -6.96 45.37
CA VAL A 991 -9.66 -7.14 45.16
C VAL A 991 -10.08 -6.46 43.86
N PRO A 992 -10.69 -7.13 42.87
CA PRO A 992 -11.08 -6.48 41.62
C PRO A 992 -12.07 -5.32 41.81
N ASP A 993 -13.13 -5.54 42.61
CA ASP A 993 -14.23 -4.60 42.83
C ASP A 993 -14.23 -4.05 44.26
N MET A 994 -14.25 -2.72 44.40
CA MET A 994 -14.05 -2.02 45.69
C MET A 994 -15.36 -1.46 46.24
N LEU A 995 -15.75 -1.90 47.44
CA LEU A 995 -16.94 -1.42 48.16
C LEU A 995 -16.62 -0.12 48.94
N GLN A 996 -16.62 1.01 48.23
CA GLN A 996 -16.09 2.28 48.72
C GLN A 996 -16.76 2.78 50.03
N GLU A 997 -18.06 2.55 50.21
CA GLU A 997 -18.80 2.97 51.41
C GLU A 997 -18.34 2.19 52.64
N GLN A 998 -18.29 0.86 52.56
CA GLN A 998 -17.82 -0.01 53.65
C GLN A 998 -16.36 0.27 54.03
N MET A 999 -15.51 0.63 53.06
CA MET A 999 -14.12 1.01 53.34
C MET A 999 -14.02 2.36 54.04
N ALA A 1000 -14.87 3.34 53.66
CA ALA A 1000 -14.95 4.62 54.36
C ALA A 1000 -15.46 4.48 55.81
N GLU A 1001 -16.43 3.60 56.04
CA GLU A 1001 -16.93 3.29 57.39
C GLU A 1001 -15.87 2.55 58.22
N ARG A 1002 -15.19 1.56 57.65
CA ARG A 1002 -14.09 0.83 58.32
C ARG A 1002 -12.95 1.78 58.73
N ALA A 1003 -12.58 2.70 57.86
CA ALA A 1003 -11.57 3.72 58.15
C ALA A 1003 -12.03 4.67 59.27
N LYS A 1004 -13.30 5.12 59.23
CA LYS A 1004 -13.86 5.96 60.30
C LYS A 1004 -13.80 5.28 61.67
N LEU A 1005 -14.25 4.02 61.76
CA LEU A 1005 -14.23 3.24 63.01
C LEU A 1005 -12.81 2.99 63.51
N LYS A 1006 -11.85 2.78 62.60
CA LYS A 1006 -10.43 2.65 62.95
C LYS A 1006 -9.84 3.95 63.49
N ALA A 1007 -10.15 5.10 62.88
CA ALA A 1007 -9.71 6.39 63.36
C ALA A 1007 -10.26 6.70 64.77
N GLU A 1008 -11.52 6.35 65.04
CA GLU A 1008 -12.13 6.44 66.37
C GLU A 1008 -11.38 5.56 67.40
N LEU A 1009 -11.11 4.29 67.07
CA LEU A 1009 -10.32 3.37 67.92
C LEU A 1009 -8.87 3.84 68.13
N VAL A 1010 -8.22 4.44 67.14
CA VAL A 1010 -6.87 5.02 67.29
C VAL A 1010 -6.93 6.20 68.27
N GLN A 1011 -7.94 7.05 68.18
CA GLN A 1011 -8.11 8.18 69.10
C GLN A 1011 -8.32 7.70 70.55
N GLU A 1012 -9.12 6.65 70.77
CA GLU A 1012 -9.30 6.02 72.08
C GLU A 1012 -7.98 5.46 72.62
N LYS A 1013 -7.23 4.70 71.83
CA LYS A 1013 -5.90 4.19 72.21
C LYS A 1013 -4.91 5.28 72.60
N ILE A 1014 -4.89 6.40 71.87
CA ILE A 1014 -4.02 7.54 72.23
C ILE A 1014 -4.42 8.11 73.61
N MET A 1015 -5.71 8.09 73.94
CA MET A 1015 -6.19 8.55 75.25
C MET A 1015 -5.90 7.57 76.38
N ASP A 1016 -5.84 6.27 76.12
CA ASP A 1016 -5.59 5.25 77.16
C ASP A 1016 -4.09 4.98 77.36
N GLU A 1017 -3.33 4.79 76.27
CA GLU A 1017 -1.94 4.26 76.32
C GLU A 1017 -0.87 5.35 76.57
N TYR A 1018 -1.11 6.61 76.18
CA TYR A 1018 -0.08 7.66 76.19
C TYR A 1018 -0.16 8.56 77.43
N GLU A 1019 0.99 9.00 77.93
CA GLU A 1019 1.09 10.02 78.99
C GLU A 1019 1.10 11.45 78.38
N PRO A 1020 0.47 12.44 79.03
CA PRO A 1020 0.33 13.78 78.47
C PRO A 1020 1.61 14.63 78.59
N LEU A 1021 2.15 15.10 77.47
CA LEU A 1021 3.21 16.11 77.44
C LEU A 1021 2.66 17.51 77.76
N THR A 1022 2.71 17.92 79.03
CA THR A 1022 2.24 19.24 79.50
C THR A 1022 3.35 20.13 80.08
N SER A 1023 4.55 19.58 80.27
CA SER A 1023 5.73 20.30 80.75
C SER A 1023 6.26 21.29 79.69
N ARG A 1024 6.52 22.53 80.11
CA ARG A 1024 7.10 23.56 79.22
C ARG A 1024 8.49 23.20 78.70
N VAL A 1025 9.27 22.42 79.46
CA VAL A 1025 10.62 21.99 79.04
C VAL A 1025 10.52 21.00 77.88
N ASP A 1026 9.64 20.01 77.99
CA ASP A 1026 9.51 18.94 77.01
C ASP A 1026 8.85 19.46 75.72
N MET A 1027 7.82 20.31 75.83
CA MET A 1027 7.23 20.98 74.67
C MET A 1027 8.26 21.84 73.90
N ASN A 1028 9.16 22.55 74.60
CA ASN A 1028 10.23 23.32 73.96
C ASN A 1028 11.27 22.42 73.27
N ALA A 1029 11.57 21.24 73.84
CA ALA A 1029 12.47 20.26 73.22
C ALA A 1029 11.87 19.72 71.91
N VAL A 1030 10.57 19.38 71.91
CA VAL A 1030 9.84 18.96 70.70
C VAL A 1030 9.84 20.06 69.65
N ASP A 1031 9.48 21.29 70.00
CA ASP A 1031 9.44 22.41 69.04
C ASP A 1031 10.83 22.71 68.43
N THR A 1032 11.89 22.63 69.24
CA THR A 1032 13.27 22.82 68.77
C THR A 1032 13.67 21.73 67.76
N PHE A 1033 13.41 20.46 68.09
CA PHE A 1033 13.69 19.33 67.18
C PHE A 1033 12.90 19.41 65.87
N VAL A 1034 11.59 19.71 65.97
CA VAL A 1034 10.69 19.83 64.83
C VAL A 1034 11.09 21.02 63.94
N SER A 1035 11.43 22.17 64.54
CA SER A 1035 11.90 23.35 63.81
C SER A 1035 13.19 23.11 63.05
N HIS A 1036 14.18 22.44 63.67
CA HIS A 1036 15.42 22.04 63.00
C HIS A 1036 15.15 21.08 61.83
N SER A 1037 14.35 20.04 62.07
CA SER A 1037 13.97 19.05 61.04
C SER A 1037 13.21 19.70 59.88
N ARG A 1038 12.29 20.63 60.17
CA ARG A 1038 11.53 21.39 59.17
C ARG A 1038 12.44 22.25 58.29
N GLU A 1039 13.46 22.89 58.86
CA GLU A 1039 14.42 23.69 58.08
C GLU A 1039 15.28 22.81 57.16
N MET A 1040 15.71 21.63 57.61
CA MET A 1040 16.40 20.66 56.75
C MET A 1040 15.52 20.21 55.56
N VAL A 1041 14.27 19.83 55.84
CA VAL A 1041 13.31 19.40 54.80
C VAL A 1041 12.99 20.56 53.84
N ARG A 1042 12.85 21.80 54.33
CA ARG A 1042 12.64 23.00 53.51
C ARG A 1042 13.80 23.28 52.56
N ARG A 1043 15.05 23.14 53.02
CA ARG A 1043 16.26 23.29 52.16
C ARG A 1043 16.30 22.23 51.06
N LEU A 1044 15.99 20.97 51.41
CA LEU A 1044 15.87 19.90 50.43
C LEU A 1044 14.78 20.22 49.40
N ASN A 1045 13.62 20.69 49.85
CA ASN A 1045 12.49 21.06 48.98
C ASN A 1045 12.88 22.10 47.92
N ILE A 1046 13.55 23.18 48.32
CA ILE A 1046 14.06 24.23 47.42
C ILE A 1046 15.05 23.65 46.41
N SER A 1047 15.98 22.80 46.87
CA SER A 1047 16.97 22.15 46.01
C SER A 1047 16.31 21.22 44.99
N THR A 1048 15.34 20.40 45.42
CA THR A 1048 14.55 19.51 44.56
C THR A 1048 13.76 20.29 43.51
N ARG A 1049 13.06 21.38 43.89
CA ARG A 1049 12.34 22.24 42.92
C ARG A 1049 13.29 22.91 41.91
N SER A 1050 14.54 23.18 42.30
CA SER A 1050 15.59 23.69 41.38
C SER A 1050 16.08 22.61 40.40
N VAL A 1051 16.30 21.38 40.88
CA VAL A 1051 16.69 20.22 40.05
C VAL A 1051 15.58 19.87 39.06
N MET A 1052 14.32 19.78 39.49
CA MET A 1052 13.17 19.55 38.59
C MET A 1052 13.13 20.58 37.46
N ARG A 1053 13.26 21.87 37.78
CA ARG A 1053 13.23 22.96 36.80
C ARG A 1053 14.31 22.81 35.73
N LYS A 1054 15.54 22.57 36.16
CA LYS A 1054 16.67 22.34 35.24
C LYS A 1054 16.49 21.04 34.44
N GLY A 1055 15.90 20.01 35.04
CA GLY A 1055 15.57 18.74 34.40
C GLY A 1055 14.58 18.91 33.25
N HIS A 1056 13.44 19.57 33.47
CA HIS A 1056 12.45 19.83 32.41
C HIS A 1056 13.01 20.73 31.30
N LEU A 1057 13.77 21.78 31.65
CA LEU A 1057 14.48 22.62 30.67
C LEU A 1057 15.47 21.82 29.81
N TYR A 1058 16.18 20.85 30.40
CA TYR A 1058 17.12 19.99 29.68
C TYR A 1058 16.40 18.97 28.79
N VAL A 1059 15.30 18.37 29.25
CA VAL A 1059 14.44 17.49 28.44
C VAL A 1059 13.90 18.24 27.22
N GLN A 1060 13.43 19.47 27.41
CA GLN A 1060 12.99 20.33 26.31
C GLN A 1060 14.15 20.67 25.35
N ALA A 1061 15.31 21.08 25.84
CA ALA A 1061 16.46 21.38 24.99
C ALA A 1061 16.94 20.16 24.17
N HIS A 1062 16.80 18.93 24.69
CA HIS A 1062 17.06 17.71 23.93
C HIS A 1062 15.97 17.47 22.85
N ALA A 1063 14.69 17.76 23.12
CA ALA A 1063 13.64 17.66 22.12
C ALA A 1063 13.84 18.68 20.98
N ASP A 1064 14.12 19.94 21.34
CA ASP A 1064 14.46 21.02 20.41
C ASP A 1064 15.68 20.66 19.55
N LEU A 1065 16.71 20.00 20.11
CA LEU A 1065 17.88 19.53 19.33
C LEU A 1065 17.50 18.46 18.30
N ALA A 1066 16.60 17.52 18.65
CA ALA A 1066 16.14 16.51 17.72
C ALA A 1066 15.32 17.10 16.56
N GLU A 1067 14.43 18.06 16.86
CA GLU A 1067 13.64 18.78 15.87
C GLU A 1067 14.55 19.64 14.95
N ALA A 1068 15.53 20.35 15.52
CA ALA A 1068 16.51 21.12 14.76
C ALA A 1068 17.35 20.25 13.80
N LEU A 1069 17.73 19.04 14.24
CA LEU A 1069 18.43 18.09 13.37
C LEU A 1069 17.54 17.58 12.23
N SER A 1070 16.24 17.33 12.47
CA SER A 1070 15.33 16.91 11.38
C SER A 1070 15.06 18.02 10.36
N LEU A 1071 14.96 19.28 10.80
CA LEU A 1071 14.90 20.44 9.89
C LEU A 1071 16.21 20.59 9.10
N CYS A 1072 17.35 20.37 9.74
CA CYS A 1072 18.66 20.32 9.07
C CYS A 1072 18.73 19.18 8.05
N ALA A 1073 18.19 18.00 8.36
CA ALA A 1073 18.13 16.87 7.43
C ALA A 1073 17.21 17.12 6.24
N ALA A 1074 16.06 17.78 6.45
CA ALA A 1074 15.18 18.21 5.36
C ALA A 1074 15.87 19.23 4.43
N ALA A 1075 16.57 20.21 4.99
CA ALA A 1075 17.38 21.16 4.22
C ALA A 1075 18.53 20.46 3.46
N PHE A 1076 19.25 19.55 4.11
CA PHE A 1076 20.34 18.77 3.52
C PHE A 1076 19.85 17.84 2.40
N ALA A 1077 18.62 17.33 2.48
CA ALA A 1077 18.03 16.49 1.44
C ALA A 1077 17.87 17.22 0.10
N THR A 1078 17.75 18.55 0.11
CA THR A 1078 17.66 19.37 -1.13
C THR A 1078 18.95 19.41 -1.96
N LEU A 1079 20.07 18.93 -1.41
CA LEU A 1079 21.33 18.73 -2.12
C LEU A 1079 21.36 17.41 -2.93
N GLY A 1080 20.42 16.50 -2.65
CA GLY A 1080 20.22 15.25 -3.38
C GLY A 1080 19.29 15.40 -4.60
N PRO A 1081 19.00 14.29 -5.31
CA PRO A 1081 18.22 14.31 -6.54
C PRO A 1081 16.87 15.03 -6.37
N PRO A 1082 16.52 16.02 -7.22
CA PRO A 1082 17.07 16.28 -8.56
C PRO A 1082 18.40 17.07 -8.61
N ALA A 1083 18.89 17.64 -7.51
CA ALA A 1083 20.22 18.23 -7.49
C ALA A 1083 21.31 17.13 -7.54
N THR A 1084 22.33 17.34 -8.36
CA THR A 1084 23.44 16.37 -8.56
C THR A 1084 24.56 16.50 -7.53
N THR A 1085 24.42 17.39 -6.53
CA THR A 1085 25.52 17.77 -5.63
C THR A 1085 25.89 16.69 -4.60
N LEU A 1086 24.93 15.89 -4.15
CA LEU A 1086 25.16 14.77 -3.22
C LEU A 1086 24.43 13.49 -3.67
N PRO A 1087 25.10 12.31 -3.63
CA PRO A 1087 24.42 11.05 -3.90
C PRO A 1087 23.34 10.76 -2.86
N LYS A 1088 22.19 10.23 -3.30
CA LYS A 1088 21.03 9.88 -2.45
C LYS A 1088 21.42 9.10 -1.17
N ARG A 1089 22.42 8.20 -1.26
CA ARG A 1089 22.92 7.44 -0.10
C ARG A 1089 23.36 8.33 1.08
N HIS A 1090 23.97 9.49 0.83
CA HIS A 1090 24.40 10.42 1.89
C HIS A 1090 23.21 11.16 2.51
N VAL A 1091 22.22 11.53 1.71
CA VAL A 1091 20.96 12.12 2.19
C VAL A 1091 20.20 11.12 3.06
N ASP A 1092 19.99 9.90 2.55
CA ASP A 1092 19.30 8.82 3.29
C ASP A 1092 20.03 8.49 4.60
N ALA A 1093 21.37 8.45 4.59
CA ALA A 1093 22.18 8.21 5.79
C ALA A 1093 22.05 9.35 6.83
N PHE A 1094 22.06 10.61 6.41
CA PHE A 1094 21.90 11.73 7.34
C PHE A 1094 20.48 11.82 7.91
N ALA A 1095 19.45 11.57 7.08
CA ALA A 1095 18.06 11.47 7.51
C ALA A 1095 17.86 10.36 8.56
N LYS A 1096 18.46 9.18 8.35
CA LYS A 1096 18.49 8.09 9.34
C LYS A 1096 19.18 8.49 10.64
N VAL A 1097 20.34 9.16 10.59
CA VAL A 1097 21.02 9.61 11.81
C VAL A 1097 20.18 10.64 12.57
N SER A 1098 19.49 11.54 11.86
CA SER A 1098 18.60 12.51 12.46
C SER A 1098 17.37 11.89 13.15
N SER A 1099 16.76 10.85 12.58
CA SER A 1099 15.56 10.24 13.16
C SER A 1099 15.83 9.55 14.51
N LEU A 1100 17.06 9.08 14.76
CA LEU A 1100 17.48 8.48 16.05
C LEU A 1100 17.56 9.46 17.23
N MET A 1101 17.60 10.76 16.92
CA MET A 1101 17.62 11.79 17.96
C MET A 1101 16.24 12.05 18.54
N HIS A 1102 15.19 11.85 17.72
CA HIS A 1102 13.81 11.82 18.18
C HIS A 1102 13.57 10.66 19.14
N THR A 1103 12.69 10.87 20.12
CA THR A 1103 12.29 9.83 21.09
C THR A 1103 10.96 10.24 21.69
N GLU A 1104 10.03 9.30 21.79
CA GLU A 1104 8.76 9.54 22.48
C GLU A 1104 9.01 9.97 23.93
N PRO A 1105 8.30 10.99 24.46
CA PRO A 1105 8.51 11.48 25.82
C PRO A 1105 8.38 10.39 26.89
N ALA A 1106 7.46 9.44 26.68
CA ALA A 1106 7.26 8.27 27.55
C ALA A 1106 8.49 7.35 27.62
N SER A 1107 9.22 7.24 26.51
CA SER A 1107 10.39 6.36 26.34
C SER A 1107 11.71 7.06 26.67
N SER A 1108 11.69 8.37 26.92
CA SER A 1108 12.87 9.16 27.23
C SER A 1108 13.35 8.92 28.67
N PRO A 1109 14.57 8.39 28.89
CA PRO A 1109 15.09 8.16 30.24
C PRO A 1109 15.20 9.44 31.07
N LEU A 1110 15.52 10.56 30.40
CA LEU A 1110 15.64 11.89 31.02
C LEU A 1110 14.28 12.45 31.44
N ALA A 1111 13.23 12.28 30.64
CA ALA A 1111 11.88 12.73 30.97
C ALA A 1111 11.32 11.93 32.16
N ASN A 1112 11.48 10.60 32.13
CA ASN A 1112 11.07 9.73 33.23
C ASN A 1112 11.81 10.05 34.54
N PHE A 1113 13.11 10.37 34.47
CA PHE A 1113 13.89 10.82 35.63
C PHE A 1113 13.41 12.17 36.16
N ALA A 1114 13.23 13.18 35.30
CA ALA A 1114 12.72 14.50 35.71
C ALA A 1114 11.32 14.40 36.37
N SER A 1115 10.43 13.62 35.77
CA SER A 1115 9.09 13.33 36.29
C SER A 1115 9.14 12.62 37.67
N SER A 1116 10.09 11.70 37.89
CA SER A 1116 10.28 11.04 39.19
C SER A 1116 10.69 11.99 40.32
N PHE A 1117 11.43 13.06 40.05
CA PHE A 1117 11.68 14.10 41.05
C PHE A 1117 10.41 14.87 41.46
N GLY A 1118 9.37 14.89 40.62
CA GLY A 1118 8.05 15.42 40.99
C GLY A 1118 7.39 14.63 42.10
N SER A 1119 7.46 13.30 42.05
CA SER A 1119 6.94 12.43 43.13
C SER A 1119 7.77 12.54 44.41
N LEU A 1120 9.10 12.69 44.30
CA LEU A 1120 9.94 13.03 45.45
C LEU A 1120 9.53 14.38 46.06
N HIS A 1121 9.33 15.42 45.25
CA HIS A 1121 8.89 16.74 45.71
C HIS A 1121 7.54 16.70 46.43
N SER A 1122 6.56 15.95 45.90
CA SER A 1122 5.27 15.71 46.57
C SER A 1122 5.46 15.04 47.94
N THR A 1123 6.35 14.05 48.03
CA THR A 1123 6.70 13.39 49.30
C THR A 1123 7.39 14.34 50.28
N ILE A 1124 8.32 15.17 49.82
CA ILE A 1124 8.98 16.21 50.64
C ILE A 1124 7.96 17.21 51.19
N ALA A 1125 7.01 17.66 50.36
CA ALA A 1125 5.95 18.58 50.79
C ALA A 1125 5.03 17.92 51.83
N ALA A 1126 4.72 16.64 51.68
CA ALA A 1126 3.96 15.86 52.66
C ALA A 1126 4.68 15.74 54.01
N VAL A 1127 5.98 15.38 54.02
CA VAL A 1127 6.80 15.32 55.24
C VAL A 1127 6.89 16.71 55.89
N GLN A 1128 7.06 17.77 55.10
CA GLN A 1128 7.06 19.15 55.59
C GLN A 1128 5.69 19.52 56.24
N SER A 1129 4.57 19.03 55.69
CA SER A 1129 3.24 19.22 56.28
C SER A 1129 3.00 18.37 57.53
N ALA A 1130 3.58 17.17 57.64
CA ALA A 1130 3.51 16.36 58.85
C ALA A 1130 4.28 17.01 60.01
N LEU A 1131 5.47 17.54 59.72
CA LEU A 1131 6.29 18.30 60.68
C LEU A 1131 5.63 19.59 61.18
N LEU A 1132 4.56 20.10 60.55
CA LEU A 1132 3.79 21.23 61.09
C LEU A 1132 2.84 20.82 62.22
N LYS A 1133 2.37 19.56 62.27
CA LYS A 1133 1.33 19.10 63.21
C LYS A 1133 1.74 19.27 64.68
N PRO A 1134 2.96 18.88 65.14
CA PRO A 1134 3.38 19.12 66.52
C PRO A 1134 3.39 20.61 66.87
N SER A 1135 3.87 21.48 65.97
CA SER A 1135 3.91 22.93 66.22
C SER A 1135 2.50 23.54 66.34
N SER A 1136 1.52 23.04 65.57
CA SER A 1136 0.11 23.46 65.74
C SER A 1136 -0.50 22.95 67.03
N LEU A 1137 -0.20 21.72 67.46
CA LEU A 1137 -0.66 21.17 68.74
C LEU A 1137 -0.06 21.94 69.92
N ILE A 1138 1.24 22.27 69.90
CA ILE A 1138 1.90 23.11 70.92
C ILE A 1138 1.25 24.51 70.98
N SER A 1139 0.92 25.10 69.82
CA SER A 1139 0.19 26.38 69.76
C SER A 1139 -1.22 26.29 70.36
N GLN A 1140 -1.94 25.18 70.12
CA GLN A 1140 -3.26 24.91 70.72
C GLN A 1140 -3.16 24.66 72.24
N ILE A 1141 -2.15 23.92 72.70
CA ILE A 1141 -1.87 23.71 74.13
C ILE A 1141 -1.55 25.04 74.82
N ASN A 1142 -0.77 25.92 74.18
CA ASN A 1142 -0.45 27.23 74.73
C ASN A 1142 -1.67 28.17 74.77
N SER A 1143 -2.54 28.15 73.75
CA SER A 1143 -3.75 28.98 73.74
C SER A 1143 -4.83 28.49 74.71
N THR A 1144 -5.00 27.17 74.84
CA THR A 1144 -5.87 26.56 75.87
C THR A 1144 -5.33 26.81 77.28
N ASN A 1145 -4.02 26.67 77.53
CA ASN A 1145 -3.40 27.06 78.80
C ASN A 1145 -3.60 28.55 79.15
N HIS A 1146 -3.46 29.46 78.19
CA HIS A 1146 -3.74 30.88 78.43
C HIS A 1146 -5.23 31.16 78.71
N SER A 1147 -6.14 30.45 78.04
CA SER A 1147 -7.59 30.49 78.34
C SER A 1147 -7.89 29.96 79.75
N LEU A 1148 -7.19 28.90 80.17
CA LEU A 1148 -7.28 28.25 81.46
C LEU A 1148 -6.75 29.16 82.59
N GLU A 1149 -5.60 29.83 82.41
CA GLU A 1149 -5.09 30.86 83.32
C GLU A 1149 -6.06 32.06 83.44
N LYS A 1150 -6.66 32.49 82.32
CA LYS A 1150 -7.72 33.52 82.32
C LYS A 1150 -8.98 33.06 83.07
N ASN A 1151 -9.42 31.82 82.89
CA ASN A 1151 -10.60 31.29 83.59
C ASN A 1151 -10.33 31.08 85.09
N ARG A 1152 -9.15 30.61 85.48
CA ARG A 1152 -8.71 30.51 86.89
C ARG A 1152 -8.66 31.89 87.56
N SER A 1153 -8.13 32.91 86.90
CA SER A 1153 -8.13 34.28 87.44
C SER A 1153 -9.53 34.92 87.50
N LEU A 1154 -10.41 34.62 86.54
CA LEU A 1154 -11.83 35.00 86.61
C LEU A 1154 -12.56 34.32 87.78
N LEU A 1155 -12.31 33.03 88.02
CA LEU A 1155 -12.88 32.30 89.16
C LEU A 1155 -12.38 32.89 90.49
N ALA A 1156 -11.07 33.16 90.63
CA ALA A 1156 -10.50 33.81 91.80
C ALA A 1156 -11.09 35.21 92.06
N ASN A 1157 -11.32 35.99 91.00
CA ASN A 1157 -11.94 37.31 91.11
C ASN A 1157 -13.43 37.25 91.47
N ASN A 1158 -14.16 36.21 91.04
CA ASN A 1158 -15.58 36.00 91.36
C ASN A 1158 -15.83 35.24 92.68
N SER A 1159 -14.81 34.57 93.24
CA SER A 1159 -14.89 33.91 94.55
C SER A 1159 -14.80 34.90 95.72
N LEU A 1160 -14.18 36.06 95.50
CA LEU A 1160 -14.11 37.14 96.49
C LEU A 1160 -15.45 37.89 96.60
N PRO A 1161 -16.04 38.02 97.80
CA PRO A 1161 -17.26 38.83 97.97
C PRO A 1161 -16.94 40.32 97.78
N ARG A 1162 -17.57 40.97 96.80
CA ARG A 1162 -17.51 42.43 96.65
C ARG A 1162 -18.18 43.13 97.84
N LYS A 1163 -17.39 43.50 98.85
CA LYS A 1163 -17.77 44.60 99.77
C LYS A 1163 -17.79 45.89 98.96
N GLY A 1164 -18.98 46.29 98.51
CA GLY A 1164 -19.21 47.56 97.85
C GLY A 1164 -18.93 48.73 98.79
N LEU A 1165 -18.19 49.73 98.31
CA LEU A 1165 -17.73 50.87 99.09
C LEU A 1165 -18.79 51.98 99.10
N ILE A 1166 -19.97 51.69 99.66
CA ILE A 1166 -21.02 52.66 100.00
C ILE A 1166 -21.55 52.31 101.38
N MET A 1167 -21.41 53.23 102.34
CA MET A 1167 -21.99 53.06 103.68
C MET A 1167 -23.53 53.14 103.66
N ASN A 1168 -24.16 52.36 104.54
CA ASN A 1168 -25.49 52.59 105.11
C ASN A 1168 -26.76 52.33 104.26
N MET A 1169 -26.82 51.25 103.47
CA MET A 1169 -28.10 50.51 103.30
C MET A 1169 -27.86 49.00 103.10
N ASN A 1170 -28.40 48.18 104.00
CA ASN A 1170 -28.27 46.72 103.96
C ASN A 1170 -29.51 46.06 103.32
N ILE A 1171 -29.59 46.07 101.99
CA ILE A 1171 -30.68 45.45 101.23
C ILE A 1171 -30.15 44.22 100.48
N ASN A 1172 -30.41 43.04 101.02
CA ASN A 1172 -30.22 41.78 100.29
C ASN A 1172 -31.30 41.66 99.20
N PHE A 1173 -30.89 41.66 97.93
CA PHE A 1173 -31.76 41.25 96.82
C PHE A 1173 -31.71 39.71 96.68
N PRO A 1174 -32.81 38.97 96.93
CA PRO A 1174 -32.83 37.52 96.73
C PRO A 1174 -32.84 37.22 95.21
N GLY A 1175 -31.75 36.63 94.70
CA GLY A 1175 -31.63 36.19 93.30
C GLY A 1175 -30.26 36.43 92.63
N THR A 1176 -29.46 37.38 93.14
CA THR A 1176 -28.12 37.66 92.57
C THR A 1176 -27.05 36.66 93.02
N GLU A 1177 -27.17 36.11 94.24
CA GLU A 1177 -26.21 35.13 94.77
C GLU A 1177 -26.30 33.76 94.08
N GLU A 1178 -27.51 33.28 93.78
CA GLU A 1178 -27.72 32.05 93.02
C GLU A 1178 -27.14 32.17 91.59
N SER A 1179 -27.31 33.32 90.96
CA SER A 1179 -26.71 33.64 89.66
C SER A 1179 -25.17 33.64 89.72
N ARG A 1180 -24.57 34.16 90.81
CA ARG A 1180 -23.11 34.14 91.05
C ARG A 1180 -22.59 32.72 91.27
N LEU A 1181 -23.26 31.92 92.08
CA LEU A 1181 -22.91 30.51 92.33
C LEU A 1181 -23.01 29.67 91.05
N LYS A 1182 -24.05 29.91 90.24
CA LYS A 1182 -24.21 29.29 88.91
C LYS A 1182 -23.08 29.69 87.96
N ALA A 1183 -22.69 30.96 87.93
CA ALA A 1183 -21.56 31.44 87.12
C ALA A 1183 -20.22 30.86 87.57
N ASN A 1184 -19.96 30.74 88.88
CA ASN A 1184 -18.75 30.10 89.40
C ASN A 1184 -18.71 28.60 89.07
N LYS A 1185 -19.83 27.89 89.24
CA LYS A 1185 -19.93 26.48 88.85
C LYS A 1185 -19.76 26.27 87.33
N GLU A 1186 -20.19 27.24 86.52
CA GLU A 1186 -19.98 27.24 85.08
C GLU A 1186 -18.51 27.51 84.70
N THR A 1187 -17.81 28.42 85.39
CA THR A 1187 -16.39 28.67 85.16
C THR A 1187 -15.50 27.54 85.69
N GLU A 1188 -15.84 26.93 86.83
CA GLU A 1188 -15.23 25.68 87.32
C GLU A 1188 -15.36 24.55 86.30
N LYS A 1189 -16.58 24.35 85.75
CA LYS A 1189 -16.81 23.37 84.68
C LYS A 1189 -15.95 23.66 83.44
N LYS A 1190 -15.82 24.93 83.03
CA LYS A 1190 -14.95 25.34 81.92
C LYS A 1190 -13.46 25.13 82.22
N ILE A 1191 -13.01 25.30 83.46
CA ILE A 1191 -11.63 25.01 83.88
C ILE A 1191 -11.37 23.50 83.81
N ALA A 1192 -12.24 22.67 84.38
CA ALA A 1192 -12.11 21.21 84.33
C ALA A 1192 -12.12 20.67 82.89
N GLN A 1193 -12.99 21.23 82.02
CA GLN A 1193 -13.01 20.91 80.59
C GLN A 1193 -11.70 21.32 79.88
N ALA A 1194 -11.18 22.53 80.17
CA ALA A 1194 -9.93 22.99 79.59
C ALA A 1194 -8.70 22.20 80.10
N GLU A 1195 -8.68 21.78 81.36
CA GLU A 1195 -7.64 20.92 81.94
C GLU A 1195 -7.64 19.53 81.28
N GLN A 1196 -8.83 18.94 81.09
CA GLN A 1196 -8.97 17.69 80.35
C GLN A 1196 -8.55 17.86 78.87
N GLU A 1197 -8.88 18.98 78.24
CA GLU A 1197 -8.48 19.27 76.85
C GLU A 1197 -6.96 19.46 76.71
N VAL A 1198 -6.30 20.14 77.65
CA VAL A 1198 -4.83 20.26 77.69
C VAL A 1198 -4.16 18.89 77.86
N GLN A 1199 -4.69 18.01 78.71
CA GLN A 1199 -4.19 16.64 78.84
C GLN A 1199 -4.42 15.84 77.55
N ARG A 1200 -5.61 15.94 76.94
CA ARG A 1200 -5.97 15.30 75.66
C ARG A 1200 -4.98 15.68 74.55
N LEU A 1201 -4.75 16.99 74.38
CA LEU A 1201 -3.79 17.54 73.41
C LEU A 1201 -2.34 17.14 73.74
N GLY A 1202 -1.98 17.06 75.02
CA GLY A 1202 -0.65 16.62 75.46
C GLY A 1202 -0.36 15.15 75.14
N LYS A 1203 -1.36 14.25 75.23
CA LYS A 1203 -1.25 12.85 74.78
C LYS A 1203 -1.13 12.77 73.25
N GLU A 1204 -1.97 13.51 72.55
CA GLU A 1204 -1.97 13.62 71.08
C GLU A 1204 -0.64 14.17 70.55
N LEU A 1205 -0.02 15.12 71.24
CA LEU A 1205 1.31 15.66 70.93
C LEU A 1205 2.40 14.58 71.04
N ARG A 1206 2.38 13.75 72.10
CA ARG A 1206 3.38 12.69 72.30
C ARG A 1206 3.28 11.63 71.20
N TYR A 1207 2.07 11.13 70.93
CA TYR A 1207 1.81 10.23 69.81
C TYR A 1207 2.27 10.82 68.47
N THR A 1208 1.90 12.07 68.17
CA THR A 1208 2.27 12.73 66.92
C THR A 1208 3.78 12.92 66.80
N GLN A 1209 4.48 13.24 67.89
CA GLN A 1209 5.94 13.33 67.92
C GLN A 1209 6.58 11.98 67.57
N GLU A 1210 6.20 10.90 68.27
CA GLU A 1210 6.81 9.58 68.10
C GLU A 1210 6.62 9.05 66.66
N VAL A 1211 5.42 9.19 66.09
CA VAL A 1211 5.14 8.83 64.69
C VAL A 1211 5.95 9.68 63.71
N VAL A 1212 5.95 11.01 63.85
CA VAL A 1212 6.65 11.90 62.90
C VAL A 1212 8.17 11.71 62.96
N VAL A 1213 8.75 11.38 64.12
CA VAL A 1213 10.17 11.03 64.26
C VAL A 1213 10.49 9.70 63.56
N GLY A 1214 9.70 8.66 63.79
CA GLY A 1214 9.90 7.35 63.14
C GLY A 1214 9.76 7.42 61.62
N GLU A 1215 8.77 8.19 61.13
CA GLU A 1215 8.56 8.41 59.71
C GLU A 1215 9.66 9.26 59.06
N LEU A 1216 10.18 10.27 59.74
CA LEU A 1216 11.32 11.06 59.25
C LEU A 1216 12.55 10.16 59.06
N ALA A 1217 12.82 9.25 60.01
CA ALA A 1217 13.92 8.28 59.92
C ALA A 1217 13.72 7.30 58.75
N GLY A 1218 12.53 6.73 58.60
CA GLY A 1218 12.19 5.85 57.48
C GLY A 1218 12.31 6.55 56.13
N TRP A 1219 11.78 7.77 56.01
CA TRP A 1219 11.87 8.59 54.81
C TRP A 1219 13.31 8.97 54.44
N THR A 1220 14.17 9.29 55.42
CA THR A 1220 15.58 9.59 55.12
C THR A 1220 16.32 8.39 54.53
N THR A 1221 16.08 7.19 55.05
CA THR A 1221 16.64 5.93 54.55
C THR A 1221 16.12 5.62 53.15
N TRP A 1222 14.79 5.66 52.95
CA TRP A 1222 14.15 5.43 51.66
C TRP A 1222 14.63 6.41 50.58
N ARG A 1223 14.76 7.69 50.90
CA ARG A 1223 15.25 8.71 49.96
C ARG A 1223 16.66 8.39 49.46
N GLU A 1224 17.52 7.82 50.31
CA GLU A 1224 18.90 7.47 49.94
C GLU A 1224 18.96 6.22 49.05
N THR A 1225 18.16 5.19 49.33
CA THR A 1225 18.06 3.99 48.47
C THR A 1225 17.43 4.34 47.13
N TRP A 1226 16.26 4.97 47.14
CA TRP A 1226 15.55 5.47 45.96
C TRP A 1226 16.45 6.34 45.08
N GLY A 1227 17.16 7.32 45.66
CA GLY A 1227 18.03 8.22 44.91
C GLY A 1227 19.17 7.49 44.20
N ARG A 1228 19.77 6.48 44.85
CA ARG A 1228 20.82 5.64 44.23
C ARG A 1228 20.27 4.74 43.12
N GLU A 1229 19.07 4.20 43.29
CA GLU A 1229 18.41 3.36 42.29
C GLU A 1229 17.95 4.15 41.06
N GLU A 1230 17.38 5.34 41.26
CA GLU A 1230 16.88 6.19 40.18
C GLU A 1230 18.02 6.66 39.27
N ILE A 1231 19.17 7.02 39.85
CA ILE A 1231 20.40 7.37 39.11
C ILE A 1231 20.95 6.14 38.36
N LYS A 1232 20.99 4.96 39.00
CA LYS A 1232 21.39 3.71 38.33
C LYS A 1232 20.46 3.37 37.16
N ARG A 1233 19.14 3.56 37.30
CA ARG A 1233 18.16 3.33 36.22
C ARG A 1233 18.38 4.29 35.07
N LEU A 1234 18.55 5.59 35.35
CA LEU A 1234 18.86 6.60 34.34
C LEU A 1234 20.12 6.20 33.56
N ALA A 1235 21.22 5.90 34.26
CA ALA A 1235 22.49 5.52 33.65
C ALA A 1235 22.36 4.27 32.76
N ARG A 1236 21.71 3.20 33.23
CA ARG A 1236 21.45 1.98 32.44
C ARG A 1236 20.67 2.30 31.16
N ASN A 1237 19.55 3.00 31.27
CA ASN A 1237 18.65 3.25 30.14
C ASN A 1237 19.28 4.21 29.11
N VAL A 1238 20.03 5.22 29.57
CA VAL A 1238 20.82 6.09 28.67
C VAL A 1238 21.90 5.27 27.95
N VAL A 1239 22.64 4.40 28.65
CA VAL A 1239 23.68 3.57 28.02
C VAL A 1239 23.10 2.59 26.99
N VAL A 1240 21.93 2.00 27.23
CA VAL A 1240 21.25 1.15 26.23
C VAL A 1240 20.90 1.95 24.98
N LYS A 1241 20.29 3.13 25.17
CA LYS A 1241 19.86 4.02 24.08
C LYS A 1241 21.02 4.59 23.26
N GLU A 1242 22.08 5.06 23.92
CA GLU A 1242 23.27 5.59 23.23
C GLU A 1242 24.07 4.47 22.52
N LYS A 1243 24.08 3.24 23.05
CA LYS A 1243 24.64 2.09 22.32
C LYS A 1243 23.85 1.78 21.05
N GLU A 1244 22.52 1.87 21.08
CA GLU A 1244 21.72 1.65 19.87
C GLU A 1244 21.90 2.79 18.85
N ARG A 1245 21.93 4.06 19.32
CA ARG A 1245 22.29 5.22 18.48
C ARG A 1245 23.64 5.02 17.79
N LEU A 1246 24.67 4.59 18.54
CA LEU A 1246 26.00 4.31 17.99
C LEU A 1246 25.96 3.18 16.94
N LYS A 1247 25.23 2.08 17.19
CA LYS A 1247 25.06 1.00 16.20
C LYS A 1247 24.39 1.48 14.93
N CYS A 1248 23.30 2.25 15.04
CA CYS A 1248 22.62 2.81 13.87
C CYS A 1248 23.53 3.77 13.08
N MET A 1249 24.35 4.59 13.76
CA MET A 1249 25.38 5.40 13.10
C MET A 1249 26.45 4.54 12.40
N GLN A 1250 26.87 3.42 13.00
CA GLN A 1250 27.77 2.45 12.38
C GLN A 1250 27.14 1.78 11.16
N ARG A 1251 25.83 1.44 11.19
CA ARG A 1251 25.08 0.93 10.03
C ARG A 1251 25.04 1.93 8.89
N ALA A 1252 24.67 3.19 9.17
CA ALA A 1252 24.66 4.26 8.18
C ALA A 1252 26.05 4.46 7.54
N LEU A 1253 27.11 4.47 8.35
CA LEU A 1253 28.50 4.57 7.89
C LEU A 1253 28.96 3.34 7.08
N ARG A 1254 28.53 2.13 7.44
CA ARG A 1254 28.81 0.89 6.69
C ARG A 1254 28.11 0.88 5.33
N ALA A 1255 26.91 1.44 5.22
CA ALA A 1255 26.20 1.61 3.95
C ALA A 1255 26.87 2.66 3.03
N LEU A 1256 27.53 3.68 3.58
CA LEU A 1256 28.29 4.67 2.82
C LEU A 1256 29.66 4.17 2.34
N LYS A 1257 30.32 3.30 3.11
CA LYS A 1257 31.64 2.73 2.76
C LYS A 1257 31.62 1.73 1.61
N GLU A 1258 30.46 1.24 1.20
CA GLU A 1258 30.34 0.24 0.16
C GLU A 1258 30.57 0.86 -1.22
N PRO A 1259 31.60 0.40 -1.99
CA PRO A 1259 31.90 0.96 -3.30
C PRO A 1259 30.66 0.89 -4.19
N SER A 1260 30.43 1.95 -4.97
CA SER A 1260 29.28 2.03 -5.85
C SER A 1260 29.36 0.94 -6.91
N THR A 1261 28.51 -0.08 -6.78
CA THR A 1261 28.29 -1.15 -7.78
C THR A 1261 27.81 -0.62 -9.13
N SER A 1262 27.47 0.67 -9.23
CA SER A 1262 27.22 1.40 -10.48
C SER A 1262 28.48 1.68 -11.33
N ARG A 1263 29.56 0.91 -11.15
CA ARG A 1263 30.67 0.82 -12.13
C ARG A 1263 30.50 -0.37 -13.11
N TYR A 1264 29.40 -1.11 -12.99
CA TYR A 1264 29.02 -2.21 -13.89
C TYR A 1264 27.54 -2.12 -14.30
N ASN A 1265 27.13 -0.93 -14.74
CA ASN A 1265 25.97 -0.72 -15.62
C ASN A 1265 26.49 -0.06 -16.90
#